data_AF-A0A970SM86-F1
#
_entry.id   AF-A0A970SM86-F1
#
_cell.length_a   1.000
_cell.length_b   1.000
_cell.length_c   1.000
_cell.angle_alpha   90.00
_cell.angle_beta   90.00
_cell.angle_gamma   90.00
#
_symmetry.space_group_name_H-M   'P 1'
#
loop_
_entity.id
_entity.type
_entity.pdbx_description
1 polymer ?
#
loop_
_entity_poly.entity_id
_entity_poly.type
_entity_poly.pdbx_seq_one_letter_code
_entity_poly.pdbx_strand_id
1 'polypeptide(L)'
;MKKNIFKALFIVSVLTYANFGFAQKEISRAKNLMNSYDYAKASELYESAFTLYTPAKEDIKDLSHCYIQIGETQKAEKWLLKLANHHQVTAKDIKVYAQFLKTEGRYDEAIEQYEKAKKLSPQCSEKLQKEIEICQNAIQWLKEEPSIDVQNVEEVNTPASDYGIVFIDEKVILTSNCNSKGEKISKAYYKLYEVDFLNDSKNRRLISKLNDQHHNGPASYHPQSKTLYFTKASSTKIKRKSENADPTSWYRIGKRNRVRNNMEIYFSKYENRQWSEPQAFEHNNPAEYSVAHPAISADGKVLYFVSDMPGGQGQSDIYFCELQSNGKWGKPQNAGPTINTAGKELFPTVDKNGTLHFSSNGHPGMGGLDIFQAVGNHKNWTKVENLQAPINSPKDDFLIQFTNEDEGYFASNRTGGKGADDIYRFAPIVEKFQNITAVVKVFDKRNGIDKIVDDAHVNIKSLKTDEKIDVKKIGSQYTLSVSCFDSLKIEVTKSYYQSKTVVHYANCDIEENANLEIKLDEIEYEVGTTIVINNVYYDLDKWDIRPDAALELDKVVEVMENNPKIIVELGSHTDCRGAKDYNQRLSQRRSDSAVKYIVDKGINKNRIKAKGYGAQNLLTNCPCDECTDEEHQMNRRTEFKVVGIE
;
A
#
# COMPACT_ATOMS: atom_id res chain seq x y z
N MET A 1 6.72 -60.08 48.69
CA MET A 1 6.53 -58.69 48.20
C MET A 1 7.81 -58.00 47.75
N LYS A 2 8.84 -57.78 48.60
CA LYS A 2 10.06 -57.02 48.23
C LYS A 2 10.80 -57.53 46.97
N LYS A 3 10.88 -58.85 46.75
CA LYS A 3 11.56 -59.47 45.60
C LYS A 3 10.84 -59.24 44.25
N ASN A 4 9.51 -59.13 44.26
CA ASN A 4 8.71 -58.84 43.06
C ASN A 4 8.72 -57.34 42.73
N ILE A 5 8.79 -56.47 43.74
CA ILE A 5 8.98 -55.03 43.57
C ILE A 5 10.36 -54.74 42.94
N PHE A 6 11.42 -55.42 43.40
CA PHE A 6 12.76 -55.26 42.83
C PHE A 6 12.86 -55.73 41.37
N LYS A 7 12.21 -56.87 41.03
CA LYS A 7 12.12 -57.34 39.63
C LYS A 7 11.32 -56.39 38.75
N ALA A 8 10.20 -55.85 39.25
CA ALA A 8 9.41 -54.87 38.52
C ALA A 8 10.20 -53.56 38.28
N LEU A 9 10.90 -53.05 39.31
CA LEU A 9 11.77 -51.87 39.19
C LEU A 9 12.93 -52.11 38.22
N PHE A 10 13.51 -53.31 38.20
CA PHE A 10 14.56 -53.68 37.24
C PHE A 10 14.04 -53.81 35.80
N ILE A 11 12.86 -54.37 35.59
CA ILE A 11 12.25 -54.45 34.24
C ILE A 11 11.88 -53.04 33.75
N VAL A 12 11.33 -52.19 34.63
CA VAL A 12 11.04 -50.78 34.30
C VAL A 12 12.33 -50.01 34.01
N SER A 13 13.42 -50.25 34.75
CA SER A 13 14.71 -49.61 34.45
C SER A 13 15.27 -50.08 33.11
N VAL A 14 15.25 -51.38 32.81
CA VAL A 14 15.72 -51.91 31.51
C VAL A 14 14.89 -51.38 30.35
N LEU A 15 13.56 -51.31 30.48
CA LEU A 15 12.67 -50.74 29.45
C LEU A 15 12.90 -49.24 29.24
N THR A 16 13.13 -48.48 30.31
CA THR A 16 13.46 -47.04 30.19
C THR A 16 14.83 -46.82 29.53
N TYR A 17 15.84 -47.62 29.85
CA TYR A 17 17.15 -47.57 29.16
C TYR A 17 17.06 -47.97 27.68
N ALA A 18 16.25 -48.98 27.34
CA ALA A 18 16.03 -49.39 25.95
C ALA A 18 15.34 -48.30 25.12
N ASN A 19 14.30 -47.65 25.69
CA ASN A 19 13.61 -46.53 25.05
C ASN A 19 14.55 -45.33 24.84
N PHE A 20 15.39 -45.01 25.82
CA PHE A 20 16.38 -43.94 25.70
C PHE A 20 17.43 -44.22 24.61
N GLY A 21 17.93 -45.46 24.53
CA GLY A 21 18.87 -45.88 23.49
C GLY A 21 18.29 -45.81 22.08
N PHE A 22 17.00 -46.15 21.91
CA PHE A 22 16.30 -46.01 20.64
C PHE A 22 16.11 -44.53 20.26
N ALA A 23 15.64 -43.70 21.19
CA ALA A 23 15.44 -42.27 20.95
C ALA A 23 16.74 -41.56 20.53
N GLN A 24 17.86 -41.85 21.21
CA GLN A 24 19.16 -41.26 20.88
C GLN A 24 19.65 -41.61 19.46
N LYS A 25 19.33 -42.82 19.00
CA LYS A 25 19.67 -43.29 17.65
C LYS A 25 18.86 -42.54 16.58
N GLU A 26 17.56 -42.32 16.82
CA GLU A 26 16.70 -41.58 15.90
C GLU A 26 17.10 -40.10 15.80
N ILE A 27 17.45 -39.45 16.91
CA ILE A 27 17.99 -38.07 16.92
C ILE A 27 19.27 -37.97 16.11
N SER A 28 20.21 -38.92 16.28
CA SER A 28 21.45 -38.93 15.50
C SER A 28 21.18 -39.06 14.00
N ARG A 29 20.19 -39.86 13.61
CA ARG A 29 19.73 -39.96 12.22
C ARG A 29 19.09 -38.66 11.74
N ALA A 30 18.24 -38.03 12.55
CA ALA A 30 17.62 -36.75 12.23
C ALA A 30 18.66 -35.66 11.95
N LYS A 31 19.68 -35.53 12.82
CA LYS A 31 20.79 -34.57 12.63
C LYS A 31 21.56 -34.82 11.34
N ASN A 32 21.78 -36.09 10.98
CA ASN A 32 22.41 -36.43 9.69
C ASN A 32 21.53 -36.04 8.49
N LEU A 33 20.20 -36.19 8.60
CA LEU A 33 19.27 -35.78 7.56
C LEU A 33 19.23 -34.26 7.39
N MET A 34 19.26 -33.49 8.49
CA MET A 34 19.38 -32.03 8.45
C MET A 34 20.67 -31.58 7.75
N ASN A 35 21.80 -32.26 8.00
CA ASN A 35 23.06 -31.99 7.29
C ASN A 35 23.01 -32.28 5.79
N SER A 36 21.99 -33.03 5.34
CA SER A 36 21.66 -33.27 3.94
C SER A 36 20.43 -32.51 3.45
N TYR A 37 19.93 -31.54 4.23
CA TYR A 37 18.76 -30.70 3.93
C TYR A 37 17.42 -31.47 3.80
N ASP A 38 17.35 -32.72 4.28
CA ASP A 38 16.12 -33.53 4.29
C ASP A 38 15.33 -33.27 5.58
N TYR A 39 14.85 -32.03 5.73
CA TYR A 39 14.21 -31.54 6.94
C TYR A 39 12.87 -32.22 7.24
N ALA A 40 12.12 -32.60 6.20
CA ALA A 40 10.83 -33.28 6.37
C ALA A 40 11.01 -34.64 7.08
N LYS A 41 11.93 -35.48 6.59
CA LYS A 41 12.23 -36.75 7.26
C LYS A 41 12.91 -36.53 8.61
N ALA A 42 13.76 -35.51 8.75
CA ALA A 42 14.36 -35.19 10.03
C ALA A 42 13.29 -34.84 11.09
N SER A 43 12.26 -34.07 10.73
CA SER A 43 11.15 -33.75 11.64
C SER A 43 10.38 -35.00 12.09
N GLU A 44 10.08 -35.94 11.18
CA GLU A 44 9.41 -37.20 11.52
C GLU A 44 10.20 -38.02 12.56
N LEU A 45 11.53 -38.08 12.42
CA LEU A 45 12.40 -38.79 13.36
C LEU A 45 12.46 -38.12 14.72
N TYR A 46 12.51 -36.77 14.76
CA TYR A 46 12.44 -36.03 16.02
C TYR A 46 11.09 -36.23 16.72
N GLU A 47 9.98 -36.14 15.99
CA GLU A 47 8.65 -36.39 16.56
C GLU A 47 8.55 -37.79 17.14
N SER A 48 9.02 -38.80 16.41
CA SER A 48 9.07 -40.19 16.89
C SER A 48 9.90 -40.31 18.17
N ALA A 49 11.11 -39.72 18.20
CA ALA A 49 11.97 -39.75 19.37
C ALA A 49 11.32 -39.06 20.59
N PHE A 50 10.63 -37.95 20.39
CA PHE A 50 10.01 -37.16 21.48
C PHE A 50 8.79 -37.83 22.11
N THR A 51 8.25 -38.89 21.49
CA THR A 51 7.23 -39.75 22.15
C THR A 51 7.83 -40.62 23.26
N LEU A 52 9.16 -40.81 23.27
CA LEU A 52 9.84 -41.78 24.14
C LEU A 52 10.58 -41.13 25.32
N TYR A 53 10.85 -39.82 25.28
CA TYR A 53 11.51 -39.08 26.35
C TYR A 53 11.23 -37.57 26.28
N THR A 54 11.57 -36.84 27.35
CA THR A 54 11.48 -35.37 27.38
C THR A 54 12.61 -34.74 26.56
N PRO A 55 12.30 -33.98 25.50
CA PRO A 55 13.31 -33.47 24.58
C PRO A 55 14.24 -32.45 25.25
N ALA A 56 15.53 -32.51 24.90
CA ALA A 56 16.50 -31.51 25.34
C ALA A 56 16.30 -30.19 24.56
N LYS A 57 16.79 -29.08 25.12
CA LYS A 57 16.70 -27.75 24.50
C LYS A 57 17.17 -27.71 23.04
N GLU A 58 18.32 -28.33 22.74
CA GLU A 58 18.86 -28.32 21.38
C GLU A 58 18.05 -29.19 20.43
N ASP A 59 17.46 -30.30 20.90
CA ASP A 59 16.59 -31.11 20.04
C ASP A 59 15.28 -30.37 19.73
N ILE A 60 14.72 -29.61 20.69
CA ILE A 60 13.56 -28.72 20.45
C ILE A 60 13.89 -27.71 19.35
N LYS A 61 15.06 -27.08 19.45
CA LYS A 61 15.54 -26.09 18.48
C LYS A 61 15.74 -26.69 17.09
N ASP A 62 16.32 -27.88 17.01
CA ASP A 62 16.51 -28.58 15.74
C ASP A 62 15.17 -28.93 15.08
N LEU A 63 14.19 -29.42 15.86
CA LEU A 63 12.84 -29.69 15.34
C LEU A 63 12.12 -28.40 14.91
N SER A 64 12.21 -27.32 15.70
CA SER A 64 11.70 -26.00 15.31
C SER A 64 12.30 -25.55 13.97
N HIS A 65 13.62 -25.70 13.81
CA HIS A 65 14.31 -25.34 12.57
C HIS A 65 13.82 -26.21 11.40
N CYS A 66 13.66 -27.52 11.58
CA CYS A 66 13.09 -28.37 10.53
C CYS A 66 11.72 -27.86 10.08
N TYR A 67 10.85 -27.48 11.02
CA TYR A 67 9.52 -26.98 10.69
C TYR A 67 9.52 -25.65 9.94
N ILE A 68 10.41 -24.72 10.32
CA ILE A 68 10.61 -23.48 9.56
C ILE A 68 11.04 -23.79 8.13
N GLN A 69 12.02 -24.69 7.94
CA GLN A 69 12.56 -25.02 6.62
C GLN A 69 11.55 -25.71 5.69
N ILE A 70 10.53 -26.38 6.23
CA ILE A 70 9.48 -27.03 5.42
C ILE A 70 8.18 -26.24 5.36
N GLY A 71 8.13 -25.02 5.94
CA GLY A 71 6.96 -24.14 5.89
C GLY A 71 5.83 -24.51 6.85
N GLU A 72 6.06 -25.38 7.83
CA GLU A 72 5.06 -25.81 8.82
C GLU A 72 5.01 -24.82 10.00
N THR A 73 4.57 -23.59 9.74
CA THR A 73 4.65 -22.44 10.65
C THR A 73 3.98 -22.69 12.01
N GLN A 74 2.78 -23.26 12.03
CA GLN A 74 2.06 -23.56 13.28
C GLN A 74 2.82 -24.55 14.18
N LYS A 75 3.45 -25.56 13.58
CA LYS A 75 4.27 -26.53 14.32
C LYS A 75 5.57 -25.90 14.79
N ALA A 76 6.21 -25.09 13.94
CA ALA A 76 7.41 -24.33 14.30
C ALA A 76 7.16 -23.46 15.52
N GLU A 77 6.07 -22.67 15.51
CA GLU A 77 5.71 -21.78 16.61
C GLU A 77 5.54 -22.54 17.91
N LYS A 78 4.77 -23.64 17.90
CA LYS A 78 4.53 -24.47 19.09
C LYS A 78 5.84 -24.91 19.75
N TRP A 79 6.84 -25.29 18.96
CA TRP A 79 8.14 -25.71 19.49
C TRP A 79 9.04 -24.53 19.86
N LEU A 80 8.97 -23.41 19.14
CA LEU A 80 9.71 -22.19 19.49
C LEU A 80 9.21 -21.56 20.80
N LEU A 81 7.90 -21.57 21.04
CA LEU A 81 7.32 -21.12 22.30
C LEU A 81 7.79 -22.02 23.47
N LYS A 82 7.90 -23.34 23.25
CA LYS A 82 8.50 -24.26 24.24
C LYS A 82 9.97 -23.95 24.46
N LEU A 83 10.72 -23.64 23.40
CA LEU A 83 12.14 -23.26 23.49
C LEU A 83 12.33 -21.96 24.29
N ALA A 84 11.53 -20.94 24.00
CA ALA A 84 11.60 -19.62 24.66
C ALA A 84 11.21 -19.65 26.15
N ASN A 85 10.50 -20.70 26.58
CA ASN A 85 10.09 -20.95 27.97
C ASN A 85 10.89 -22.07 28.64
N HIS A 86 11.90 -22.62 27.98
CA HIS A 86 12.73 -23.67 28.55
C HIS A 86 13.59 -23.13 29.72
N HIS A 87 13.77 -23.91 30.79
CA HIS A 87 14.52 -23.49 31.99
C HIS A 87 16.00 -23.15 31.72
N GLN A 88 16.58 -23.66 30.64
CA GLN A 88 17.96 -23.37 30.15
C GLN A 88 17.98 -22.44 28.91
N VAL A 89 16.92 -21.68 28.70
CA VAL A 89 16.81 -20.76 27.55
C VAL A 89 17.94 -19.73 27.58
N THR A 90 18.50 -19.42 26.41
CA THR A 90 19.49 -18.35 26.25
C THR A 90 18.89 -17.17 25.48
N ALA A 91 19.52 -16.00 25.56
CA ALA A 91 19.12 -14.85 24.73
C ALA A 91 19.09 -15.18 23.22
N LYS A 92 19.99 -16.05 22.74
CA LYS A 92 19.99 -16.51 21.34
C LYS A 92 18.75 -17.33 21.01
N ASP A 93 18.30 -18.18 21.93
CA ASP A 93 17.13 -19.02 21.71
C ASP A 93 15.84 -18.16 21.69
N ILE A 94 15.75 -17.14 22.56
CA ILE A 94 14.65 -16.15 22.52
C ILE A 94 14.71 -15.32 21.23
N LYS A 95 15.91 -14.91 20.79
CA LYS A 95 16.09 -14.18 19.53
C LYS A 95 15.51 -14.97 18.34
N VAL A 96 15.72 -16.29 18.29
CA VAL A 96 15.16 -17.13 17.21
C VAL A 96 13.63 -17.10 17.22
N TYR A 97 13.00 -17.13 18.41
CA TYR A 97 11.54 -17.01 18.48
C TYR A 97 11.04 -15.61 18.08
N ALA A 98 11.73 -14.55 18.52
CA ALA A 98 11.44 -13.18 18.10
C ALA A 98 11.53 -13.00 16.57
N GLN A 99 12.56 -13.57 15.95
CA GLN A 99 12.73 -13.57 14.49
C GLN A 99 11.59 -14.31 13.79
N PHE A 100 11.13 -15.44 14.32
CA PHE A 100 9.95 -16.13 13.78
C PHE A 100 8.67 -15.29 13.91
N LEU A 101 8.43 -14.65 15.05
CA LEU A 101 7.27 -13.76 15.22
C LEU A 101 7.30 -12.59 14.22
N LYS A 102 8.49 -12.02 13.99
CA LYS A 102 8.72 -11.02 12.95
C LYS A 102 8.33 -11.54 11.57
N THR A 103 8.71 -12.78 11.19
CA THR A 103 8.32 -13.37 9.89
C THR A 103 6.82 -13.72 9.78
N GLU A 104 6.09 -13.67 10.89
CA GLU A 104 4.63 -13.79 10.91
C GLU A 104 3.92 -12.43 11.01
N GLY A 105 4.65 -11.32 10.92
CA GLY A 105 4.10 -9.96 11.02
C GLY A 105 3.68 -9.56 12.43
N ARG A 106 4.00 -10.37 13.44
CA ARG A 106 3.67 -10.13 14.86
C ARG A 106 4.77 -9.31 15.52
N TYR A 107 4.96 -8.10 15.00
CA TYR A 107 6.07 -7.22 15.37
C TYR A 107 6.07 -6.80 16.83
N ASP A 108 4.91 -6.47 17.41
CA ASP A 108 4.80 -6.11 18.82
C ASP A 108 5.26 -7.26 19.74
N GLU A 109 4.84 -8.48 19.44
CA GLU A 109 5.27 -9.67 20.19
C GLU A 109 6.74 -10.00 19.96
N ALA A 110 7.26 -9.77 18.75
CA ALA A 110 8.68 -9.89 18.47
C ALA A 110 9.50 -8.89 19.31
N ILE A 111 9.04 -7.64 19.44
CA ILE A 111 9.66 -6.61 20.29
C ILE A 111 9.69 -7.07 21.75
N GLU A 112 8.60 -7.62 22.28
CA GLU A 112 8.59 -8.16 23.64
C GLU A 112 9.64 -9.26 23.85
N GLN A 113 9.78 -10.17 22.88
CA GLN A 113 10.79 -11.23 22.95
C GLN A 113 12.22 -10.66 22.81
N TYR A 114 12.46 -9.67 21.96
CA TYR A 114 13.76 -9.01 21.88
C TYR A 114 14.12 -8.29 23.18
N GLU A 115 13.18 -7.62 23.84
CA GLU A 115 13.39 -7.01 25.17
C GLU A 115 13.69 -8.07 26.23
N LYS A 116 13.02 -9.22 26.19
CA LYS A 116 13.34 -10.37 27.06
C LYS A 116 14.76 -10.90 26.80
N ALA A 117 15.15 -11.05 25.54
CA ALA A 117 16.50 -11.48 25.16
C ALA A 117 17.57 -10.46 25.61
N LYS A 118 17.27 -9.16 25.52
CA LYS A 118 18.15 -8.06 25.92
C LYS A 118 18.46 -8.10 27.41
N LYS A 119 17.44 -8.36 28.25
CA LYS A 119 17.60 -8.56 29.70
C LYS A 119 18.49 -9.76 30.05
N LEU A 120 18.43 -10.84 29.27
CA LEU A 120 19.25 -12.05 29.49
C LEU A 120 20.69 -11.92 28.98
N SER A 121 20.98 -10.96 28.10
CA SER A 121 22.30 -10.79 27.51
C SER A 121 22.65 -9.31 27.30
N PRO A 122 22.97 -8.57 28.38
CA PRO A 122 23.33 -7.16 28.31
C PRO A 122 24.47 -6.85 27.32
N GLN A 123 25.42 -7.77 27.14
CA GLN A 123 26.52 -7.67 26.18
C GLN A 123 26.09 -7.60 24.70
N CYS A 124 24.87 -8.05 24.39
CA CYS A 124 24.29 -8.00 23.05
C CYS A 124 23.19 -6.93 22.94
N SER A 125 23.05 -6.07 23.95
CA SER A 125 21.93 -5.13 24.07
C SER A 125 21.80 -4.21 22.86
N GLU A 126 22.91 -3.66 22.35
CA GLU A 126 22.88 -2.78 21.17
C GLU A 126 22.38 -3.50 19.90
N LYS A 127 22.80 -4.75 19.67
CA LYS A 127 22.34 -5.52 18.51
C LYS A 127 20.85 -5.85 18.61
N LEU A 128 20.37 -6.19 19.81
CA LEU A 128 18.96 -6.48 20.04
C LEU A 128 18.09 -5.22 19.99
N GLN A 129 18.64 -4.08 20.41
CA GLN A 129 17.98 -2.77 20.29
C GLN A 129 17.73 -2.42 18.82
N LYS A 130 18.71 -2.67 17.93
CA LYS A 130 18.52 -2.49 16.49
C LYS A 130 17.41 -3.37 15.91
N GLU A 131 17.27 -4.61 16.37
CA GLU A 131 16.16 -5.49 15.95
C GLU A 131 14.80 -4.96 16.40
N ILE A 132 14.73 -4.34 17.59
CA ILE A 132 13.51 -3.68 18.09
C ILE A 132 13.15 -2.47 17.21
N GLU A 133 14.12 -1.61 16.91
CA GLU A 133 13.93 -0.46 16.02
C GLU A 133 13.48 -0.90 14.63
N ILE A 134 14.02 -2.01 14.11
CA ILE A 134 13.60 -2.60 12.84
C ILE A 134 12.11 -3.00 12.88
N CYS A 135 11.66 -3.67 13.95
CA CYS A 135 10.25 -4.03 14.10
C CYS A 135 9.36 -2.78 14.22
N GLN A 136 9.81 -1.74 14.91
CA GLN A 136 9.08 -0.46 15.02
C GLN A 136 8.94 0.23 13.65
N ASN A 137 10.01 0.25 12.85
CA ASN A 137 9.98 0.78 11.49
C ASN A 137 9.03 -0.03 10.60
N ALA A 138 9.04 -1.37 10.69
CA ALA A 138 8.12 -2.22 9.94
C ALA A 138 6.64 -1.96 10.30
N ILE A 139 6.33 -1.72 11.59
CA ILE A 139 4.99 -1.30 12.03
C ILE A 139 4.60 0.04 11.41
N GLN A 140 5.55 0.98 11.31
CA GLN A 140 5.31 2.30 10.73
C GLN A 140 5.06 2.21 9.22
N TRP A 141 5.90 1.49 8.48
CA TRP A 141 5.74 1.29 7.03
C TRP A 141 4.39 0.64 6.69
N LEU A 142 3.90 -0.28 7.51
CA LEU A 142 2.58 -0.92 7.32
C LEU A 142 1.39 0.01 7.58
N LYS A 143 1.59 1.16 8.24
CA LYS A 143 0.53 2.15 8.51
C LYS A 143 0.50 3.27 7.47
N GLU A 144 1.56 3.42 6.69
CA GLU A 144 1.64 4.46 5.67
C GLU A 144 0.72 4.12 4.50
N GLU A 145 0.05 5.15 3.97
CA GLU A 145 -0.84 4.98 2.81
C GLU A 145 0.01 4.62 1.59
N PRO A 146 -0.25 3.48 0.93
CA PRO A 146 0.62 3.02 -0.14
C PRO A 146 0.50 3.94 -1.37
N SER A 147 1.65 4.29 -1.97
CA SER A 147 1.71 4.95 -3.28
C SER A 147 1.84 3.96 -4.45
N ILE A 148 1.99 2.67 -4.12
CA ILE A 148 2.18 1.57 -5.06
C ILE A 148 1.10 0.53 -4.78
N ASP A 149 0.45 0.03 -5.83
CA ASP A 149 -0.46 -1.10 -5.74
C ASP A 149 0.31 -2.39 -5.99
N VAL A 150 -0.01 -3.43 -5.23
CA VAL A 150 0.61 -4.75 -5.35
C VAL A 150 -0.46 -5.82 -5.50
N GLN A 151 -0.45 -6.50 -6.64
CA GLN A 151 -1.48 -7.45 -7.02
C GLN A 151 -0.88 -8.83 -7.28
N ASN A 152 -1.53 -9.88 -6.81
CA ASN A 152 -1.18 -11.24 -7.20
C ASN A 152 -1.48 -11.44 -8.69
N VAL A 153 -0.55 -12.02 -9.45
CA VAL A 153 -0.76 -12.32 -10.88
C VAL A 153 -1.49 -13.66 -11.02
N GLU A 154 -2.76 -13.69 -10.64
CA GLU A 154 -3.55 -14.93 -10.51
C GLU A 154 -3.63 -15.77 -11.79
N GLU A 155 -3.52 -15.11 -12.95
CA GLU A 155 -3.56 -15.74 -14.26
C GLU A 155 -2.31 -16.61 -14.51
N VAL A 156 -1.18 -16.24 -13.89
CA VAL A 156 0.12 -16.90 -14.04
C VAL A 156 0.54 -17.67 -12.78
N ASN A 157 -0.04 -17.41 -11.62
CA ASN A 157 0.25 -18.24 -10.46
C ASN A 157 -0.48 -19.58 -10.52
N THR A 158 0.09 -20.61 -9.91
CA THR A 158 -0.51 -21.94 -9.76
C THR A 158 -0.58 -22.32 -8.27
N PRO A 159 -1.24 -23.44 -7.90
CA PRO A 159 -1.14 -23.96 -6.53
C PRO A 159 0.27 -24.44 -6.11
N ALA A 160 1.25 -24.40 -7.02
CA ALA A 160 2.64 -24.75 -6.78
C ALA A 160 3.45 -23.51 -6.32
N SER A 161 4.77 -23.49 -6.47
CA SER A 161 5.56 -22.26 -6.34
C SER A 161 5.91 -21.77 -7.74
N ASP A 162 5.62 -20.50 -8.03
CA ASP A 162 5.90 -19.81 -9.28
C ASP A 162 6.65 -18.50 -8.99
N TYR A 163 7.80 -18.28 -9.62
CA TYR A 163 8.61 -17.07 -9.42
C TYR A 163 9.54 -16.78 -10.60
N GLY A 164 10.15 -15.60 -10.60
CA GLY A 164 11.22 -15.23 -11.54
C GLY A 164 10.75 -15.10 -12.97
N ILE A 165 9.86 -14.12 -13.21
CA ILE A 165 9.31 -13.79 -14.52
C ILE A 165 10.33 -13.00 -15.35
N VAL A 166 10.65 -13.48 -16.54
CA VAL A 166 11.62 -12.88 -17.46
C VAL A 166 10.96 -12.68 -18.82
N PHE A 167 10.86 -11.44 -19.27
CA PHE A 167 10.23 -11.09 -20.54
C PHE A 167 11.15 -11.35 -21.74
N ILE A 168 10.61 -12.04 -22.75
CA ILE A 168 11.28 -12.37 -24.01
C ILE A 168 10.27 -12.17 -25.15
N ASP A 169 10.40 -11.04 -25.86
CA ASP A 169 9.43 -10.62 -26.88
C ASP A 169 8.00 -10.60 -26.29
N GLU A 170 7.04 -11.33 -26.87
CA GLU A 170 5.64 -11.43 -26.40
C GLU A 170 5.43 -12.53 -25.33
N LYS A 171 6.50 -13.21 -24.91
CA LYS A 171 6.44 -14.35 -23.99
C LYS A 171 7.18 -14.05 -22.70
N VAL A 172 6.90 -14.87 -21.70
CA VAL A 172 7.67 -14.85 -20.45
C VAL A 172 8.26 -16.22 -20.17
N ILE A 173 9.44 -16.23 -19.57
CA ILE A 173 10.00 -17.40 -18.90
C ILE A 173 9.77 -17.23 -17.40
N LEU A 174 9.32 -18.28 -16.74
CA LEU A 174 9.20 -18.32 -15.29
C LEU A 174 9.76 -19.63 -14.72
N THR A 175 10.05 -19.61 -13.43
CA THR A 175 10.46 -20.80 -12.67
C THR A 175 9.27 -21.35 -11.92
N SER A 176 9.01 -22.65 -12.05
CA SER A 176 7.92 -23.32 -11.35
C SER A 176 8.24 -24.76 -10.98
N ASN A 177 7.61 -25.27 -9.92
CA ASN A 177 7.60 -26.70 -9.56
C ASN A 177 6.25 -27.39 -9.87
N CYS A 178 5.41 -26.78 -10.72
CA CYS A 178 4.20 -27.42 -11.25
C CYS A 178 4.51 -28.42 -12.39
N ASN A 179 3.50 -29.16 -12.85
CA ASN A 179 3.56 -29.84 -14.15
C ASN A 179 3.15 -28.90 -15.30
N SER A 180 3.23 -29.35 -16.56
CA SER A 180 2.83 -28.53 -17.73
C SER A 180 1.34 -28.13 -17.75
N LYS A 181 0.50 -28.70 -16.88
CA LYS A 181 -0.91 -28.32 -16.70
C LYS A 181 -1.11 -27.32 -15.55
N GLY A 182 -0.04 -26.91 -14.87
CA GLY A 182 -0.11 -26.05 -13.69
C GLY A 182 -0.54 -26.77 -12.41
N GLU A 183 -0.46 -28.11 -12.37
CA GLU A 183 -0.82 -28.87 -11.18
C GLU A 183 0.42 -29.05 -10.28
N LYS A 184 0.24 -28.90 -8.96
CA LYS A 184 1.30 -29.10 -7.98
C LYS A 184 1.75 -30.56 -7.96
N ILE A 185 3.05 -30.80 -8.08
CA ILE A 185 3.64 -32.13 -7.92
C ILE A 185 4.41 -32.17 -6.60
N SER A 186 4.10 -33.14 -5.75
CA SER A 186 4.85 -33.36 -4.51
C SER A 186 6.32 -33.68 -4.82
N LYS A 187 7.25 -32.94 -4.20
CA LYS A 187 8.71 -33.10 -4.34
C LYS A 187 9.25 -32.87 -5.76
N ALA A 188 8.56 -32.07 -6.58
CA ALA A 188 9.09 -31.69 -7.88
C ALA A 188 10.23 -30.68 -7.77
N TYR A 189 11.20 -30.86 -8.67
CA TYR A 189 12.26 -29.89 -8.90
C TYR A 189 11.72 -28.69 -9.68
N TYR A 190 12.19 -27.50 -9.33
CA TYR A 190 11.99 -26.28 -10.12
C TYR A 190 12.46 -26.44 -11.56
N LYS A 191 11.69 -25.93 -12.51
CA LYS A 191 11.96 -25.92 -13.95
C LYS A 191 11.65 -24.56 -14.54
N LEU A 192 12.29 -24.27 -15.68
CA LEU A 192 11.97 -23.11 -16.52
C LEU A 192 10.83 -23.46 -17.49
N TYR A 193 9.77 -22.66 -17.44
CA TYR A 193 8.62 -22.74 -18.33
C TYR A 193 8.53 -21.48 -19.17
N GLU A 194 8.14 -21.65 -20.44
CA GLU A 194 7.69 -20.55 -21.30
C GLU A 194 6.17 -20.43 -21.17
N VAL A 195 5.68 -19.21 -21.01
CA VAL A 195 4.25 -18.88 -20.93
C VAL A 195 3.95 -17.75 -21.91
N ASP A 196 2.85 -17.87 -22.64
CA ASP A 196 2.30 -16.79 -23.45
C ASP A 196 1.47 -15.87 -22.56
N PHE A 197 2.14 -14.88 -21.95
CA PHE A 197 1.54 -14.05 -20.92
C PHE A 197 0.32 -13.24 -21.41
N LEU A 198 0.35 -12.82 -22.68
CA LEU A 198 -0.66 -11.94 -23.26
C LEU A 198 -1.87 -12.70 -23.82
N ASN A 199 -1.65 -13.88 -24.41
CA ASN A 199 -2.72 -14.59 -25.13
C ASN A 199 -3.22 -15.86 -24.43
N ASP A 200 -2.37 -16.54 -23.66
CA ASP A 200 -2.70 -17.83 -23.04
C ASP A 200 -1.85 -18.09 -21.77
N SER A 201 -2.06 -17.26 -20.75
CA SER A 201 -1.30 -17.25 -19.49
C SER A 201 -1.39 -18.56 -18.67
N LYS A 202 -2.38 -19.41 -18.98
CA LYS A 202 -2.58 -20.71 -18.32
C LYS A 202 -1.73 -21.82 -18.95
N ASN A 203 -1.32 -21.66 -20.20
CA ASN A 203 -0.59 -22.67 -20.94
C ASN A 203 0.92 -22.52 -20.73
N ARG A 204 1.51 -23.51 -20.07
CA ARG A 204 2.94 -23.51 -19.75
C ARG A 204 3.66 -24.57 -20.55
N ARG A 205 4.70 -24.17 -21.26
CA ARG A 205 5.53 -25.05 -22.04
C ARG A 205 6.87 -25.25 -21.35
N LEU A 206 7.14 -26.48 -20.90
CA LEU A 206 8.45 -26.84 -20.38
C LEU A 206 9.52 -26.60 -21.46
N ILE A 207 10.57 -25.85 -21.14
CA ILE A 207 11.67 -25.59 -22.07
C ILE A 207 12.68 -26.74 -21.97
N SER A 208 12.44 -27.84 -22.68
CA SER A 208 13.23 -29.08 -22.54
C SER A 208 14.74 -28.89 -22.73
N LYS A 209 15.16 -27.91 -23.53
CA LYS A 209 16.58 -27.61 -23.79
C LYS A 209 17.32 -27.03 -22.58
N LEU A 210 16.61 -26.27 -21.76
CA LEU A 210 17.18 -25.55 -20.61
C LEU A 210 17.04 -26.33 -19.31
N ASN A 211 16.16 -27.33 -19.28
CA ASN A 211 15.87 -28.12 -18.11
C ASN A 211 16.57 -29.48 -18.14
N ASP A 212 16.91 -29.98 -16.95
CA ASP A 212 17.31 -31.37 -16.74
C ASP A 212 16.49 -31.99 -15.60
N GLN A 213 16.96 -33.05 -14.95
CA GLN A 213 16.28 -33.70 -13.84
C GLN A 213 16.34 -32.92 -12.50
N HIS A 214 17.23 -31.95 -12.33
CA HIS A 214 17.44 -31.22 -11.07
C HIS A 214 16.70 -29.87 -11.02
N HIS A 215 16.92 -29.05 -9.98
CA HIS A 215 16.38 -27.68 -9.96
C HIS A 215 17.00 -26.84 -11.08
N ASN A 216 16.18 -26.12 -11.83
CA ASN A 216 16.56 -25.20 -12.88
C ASN A 216 15.81 -23.88 -12.67
N GLY A 217 16.49 -22.76 -12.87
CA GLY A 217 16.00 -21.42 -12.53
C GLY A 217 16.50 -20.92 -11.17
N PRO A 218 16.34 -19.62 -10.87
CA PRO A 218 15.80 -18.58 -11.74
C PRO A 218 16.74 -18.21 -12.90
N ALA A 219 16.24 -17.35 -13.79
CA ALA A 219 16.93 -16.89 -14.99
C ALA A 219 16.94 -15.35 -15.10
N SER A 220 17.80 -14.83 -15.97
CA SER A 220 17.90 -13.44 -16.37
C SER A 220 18.21 -13.37 -17.87
N TYR A 221 17.63 -12.41 -18.59
CA TYR A 221 17.72 -12.32 -20.05
C TYR A 221 18.30 -10.99 -20.49
N HIS A 222 19.23 -11.04 -21.45
CA HIS A 222 19.76 -9.87 -22.13
C HIS A 222 19.18 -9.77 -23.55
N PRO A 223 18.28 -8.80 -23.83
CA PRO A 223 17.56 -8.71 -25.10
C PRO A 223 18.47 -8.51 -26.33
N GLN A 224 19.50 -7.67 -26.21
CA GLN A 224 20.35 -7.27 -27.32
C GLN A 224 21.20 -8.44 -27.83
N SER A 225 21.73 -9.26 -26.92
CA SER A 225 22.47 -10.48 -27.29
C SER A 225 21.59 -11.72 -27.37
N LYS A 226 20.29 -11.59 -27.11
CA LYS A 226 19.31 -12.68 -27.03
C LYS A 226 19.79 -13.85 -26.18
N THR A 227 20.39 -13.56 -25.03
CA THR A 227 21.05 -14.57 -24.19
C THR A 227 20.33 -14.68 -22.85
N LEU A 228 19.90 -15.89 -22.50
CA LEU A 228 19.35 -16.22 -21.19
C LEU A 228 20.44 -16.83 -20.32
N TYR A 229 20.63 -16.29 -19.13
CA TYR A 229 21.49 -16.79 -18.07
C TYR A 229 20.62 -17.44 -17.02
N PHE A 230 20.93 -18.64 -16.55
CA PHE A 230 20.06 -19.35 -15.61
C PHE A 230 20.83 -20.29 -14.69
N THR A 231 20.24 -20.56 -13.53
CA THR A 231 20.81 -21.45 -12.52
C THR A 231 20.42 -22.90 -12.80
N LYS A 232 21.35 -23.83 -12.57
CA LYS A 232 21.09 -25.28 -12.55
C LYS A 232 21.68 -25.89 -11.28
N ALA A 233 20.93 -26.76 -10.61
CA ALA A 233 21.46 -27.57 -9.52
C ALA A 233 22.24 -28.77 -10.07
N SER A 234 23.34 -29.09 -9.41
CA SER A 234 24.21 -30.22 -9.73
C SER A 234 24.49 -31.06 -8.49
N SER A 235 24.70 -32.37 -8.67
CA SER A 235 25.07 -33.31 -7.61
C SER A 235 26.47 -33.88 -7.88
N THR A 236 27.48 -33.37 -7.18
CA THR A 236 28.88 -33.77 -7.37
C THR A 236 29.31 -34.79 -6.32
N LYS A 237 29.86 -35.93 -6.75
CA LYS A 237 30.44 -36.94 -5.84
C LYS A 237 31.84 -36.52 -5.43
N ILE A 238 32.01 -36.18 -4.15
CA ILE A 238 33.30 -35.83 -3.56
C ILE A 238 33.92 -37.06 -2.92
N LYS A 239 35.15 -37.38 -3.35
CA LYS A 239 35.98 -38.41 -2.72
C LYS A 239 36.43 -37.90 -1.36
N ARG A 240 36.07 -38.61 -0.29
CA ARG A 240 36.55 -38.28 1.06
C ARG A 240 38.06 -38.56 1.14
N LYS A 241 38.88 -37.57 1.50
CA LYS A 241 40.26 -37.83 1.98
C LYS A 241 40.16 -38.60 3.30
N SER A 242 40.89 -39.70 3.45
CA SER A 242 40.88 -40.48 4.69
C SER A 242 41.70 -39.76 5.75
N GLU A 243 41.09 -38.82 6.45
CA GLU A 243 41.63 -38.35 7.73
C GLU A 243 40.99 -39.19 8.83
N ASN A 244 41.80 -40.11 9.38
CA ASN A 244 41.50 -40.67 10.70
C ASN A 244 41.70 -39.53 11.68
N ALA A 245 40.61 -38.93 12.17
CA ALA A 245 40.64 -37.86 13.16
C ALA A 245 41.31 -38.29 14.48
N ASP A 246 41.45 -39.60 14.69
CA ASP A 246 42.23 -40.22 15.75
C ASP A 246 43.17 -41.28 15.14
N PRO A 247 44.51 -41.07 15.16
CA PRO A 247 45.47 -42.04 14.64
C PRO A 247 45.55 -43.34 15.46
N THR A 248 44.91 -43.40 16.64
CA THR A 248 44.87 -44.59 17.52
C THR A 248 43.55 -45.38 17.43
N SER A 249 42.54 -44.87 16.71
CA SER A 249 41.26 -45.55 16.55
C SER A 249 41.34 -46.75 15.60
N TRP A 250 40.98 -47.94 16.11
CA TRP A 250 40.84 -49.17 15.31
C TRP A 250 39.58 -49.16 14.40
N TYR A 251 38.68 -48.18 14.59
CA TYR A 251 37.48 -47.99 13.79
C TYR A 251 37.79 -47.12 12.56
N ARG A 252 37.94 -47.76 11.39
CA ARG A 252 38.08 -47.05 10.11
C ARG A 252 36.72 -46.54 9.65
N ILE A 253 36.53 -45.23 9.60
CA ILE A 253 35.33 -44.63 8.96
C ILE A 253 35.34 -45.08 7.49
N GLY A 254 34.31 -45.82 7.09
CA GLY A 254 34.19 -46.34 5.72
C GLY A 254 34.26 -45.24 4.67
N LYS A 255 34.93 -45.52 3.54
CA LYS A 255 35.01 -44.65 2.36
C LYS A 255 33.63 -44.55 1.67
N ARG A 256 32.68 -43.78 2.22
CA ARG A 256 31.51 -43.36 1.46
C ARG A 256 31.80 -41.98 0.86
N ASN A 257 31.66 -41.86 -0.45
CA ASN A 257 31.73 -40.57 -1.13
C ASN A 257 30.65 -39.65 -0.55
N ARG A 258 31.02 -38.41 -0.26
CA ARG A 258 30.04 -37.38 0.11
C ARG A 258 29.43 -36.85 -1.19
N VAL A 259 28.12 -36.76 -1.29
CA VAL A 259 27.48 -36.03 -2.39
C VAL A 259 27.36 -34.58 -1.94
N ARG A 260 27.76 -33.65 -2.80
CA ARG A 260 27.57 -32.21 -2.60
C ARG A 260 26.60 -31.70 -3.66
N ASN A 261 25.57 -31.00 -3.20
CA ASN A 261 24.58 -30.38 -4.08
C ASN A 261 24.90 -28.89 -4.13
N ASN A 262 25.40 -28.43 -5.26
CA ASN A 262 25.78 -27.04 -5.48
C ASN A 262 25.10 -26.52 -6.75
N MET A 263 24.95 -25.20 -6.81
CA MET A 263 24.38 -24.53 -7.98
C MET A 263 25.47 -24.11 -8.97
N GLU A 264 25.09 -24.08 -10.24
CA GLU A 264 25.91 -23.69 -11.38
C GLU A 264 25.14 -22.69 -12.26
N ILE A 265 25.85 -21.83 -12.98
CA ILE A 265 25.26 -20.91 -13.96
C ILE A 265 25.50 -21.44 -15.37
N TYR A 266 24.49 -21.35 -16.21
CA TYR A 266 24.57 -21.65 -17.65
C TYR A 266 23.97 -20.49 -18.45
N PHE A 267 24.33 -20.40 -19.72
CA PHE A 267 23.74 -19.46 -20.64
C PHE A 267 23.36 -20.11 -21.97
N SER A 268 22.24 -19.69 -22.56
CA SER A 268 21.73 -20.19 -23.84
C SER A 268 21.23 -19.02 -24.69
N LYS A 269 21.47 -19.07 -25.99
CA LYS A 269 21.02 -18.06 -26.95
C LYS A 269 19.66 -18.43 -27.54
N TYR A 270 18.82 -17.43 -27.75
CA TYR A 270 17.55 -17.56 -28.44
C TYR A 270 17.67 -17.13 -29.90
N GLU A 271 17.78 -18.11 -30.79
CA GLU A 271 17.99 -17.91 -32.22
C GLU A 271 17.04 -18.83 -33.01
N ASN A 272 16.48 -18.36 -34.13
CA ASN A 272 15.56 -19.15 -34.97
C ASN A 272 14.37 -19.77 -34.20
N ARG A 273 13.82 -19.05 -33.22
CA ARG A 273 12.73 -19.50 -32.32
C ARG A 273 13.08 -20.75 -31.48
N GLN A 274 14.37 -20.99 -31.25
CA GLN A 274 14.86 -22.11 -30.46
C GLN A 274 16.00 -21.69 -29.53
N TRP A 275 16.17 -22.45 -28.46
CA TRP A 275 17.29 -22.29 -27.52
C TRP A 275 18.49 -23.09 -28.01
N SER A 276 19.67 -22.47 -27.99
CA SER A 276 20.94 -23.16 -28.24
C SER A 276 21.25 -24.15 -27.11
N GLU A 277 22.24 -25.03 -27.32
CA GLU A 277 22.79 -25.81 -26.21
C GLU A 277 23.28 -24.87 -25.09
N PRO A 278 22.93 -25.15 -23.82
CA PRO A 278 23.44 -24.37 -22.70
C PRO A 278 24.96 -24.47 -22.58
N GLN A 279 25.62 -23.31 -22.47
CA GLN A 279 27.05 -23.19 -22.22
C GLN A 279 27.28 -22.93 -20.73
N ALA A 280 28.23 -23.65 -20.14
CA ALA A 280 28.56 -23.49 -18.72
C ALA A 280 29.31 -22.19 -18.47
N PHE A 281 28.98 -21.51 -17.38
CA PHE A 281 29.73 -20.36 -16.89
C PHE A 281 31.14 -20.79 -16.44
N GLU A 282 32.15 -20.00 -16.83
CA GLU A 282 33.57 -20.38 -16.70
C GLU A 282 34.02 -20.57 -15.24
N HIS A 283 33.31 -19.97 -14.28
CA HIS A 283 33.65 -20.01 -12.86
C HIS A 283 32.79 -20.99 -12.05
N ASN A 284 32.00 -21.84 -12.71
CA ASN A 284 31.31 -22.95 -12.05
C ASN A 284 32.33 -23.89 -11.38
N ASN A 285 32.13 -24.18 -10.09
CA ASN A 285 32.91 -25.17 -9.36
C ASN A 285 32.04 -25.90 -8.33
N PRO A 286 31.11 -26.77 -8.78
CA PRO A 286 30.15 -27.44 -7.91
C PRO A 286 30.78 -28.45 -6.94
N ALA A 287 32.09 -28.71 -7.03
CA ALA A 287 32.82 -29.47 -6.03
C ALA A 287 33.12 -28.62 -4.77
N GLU A 288 33.26 -27.30 -4.91
CA GLU A 288 33.72 -26.41 -3.85
C GLU A 288 32.67 -25.39 -3.38
N TYR A 289 31.94 -24.78 -4.31
CA TYR A 289 30.98 -23.72 -4.02
C TYR A 289 29.84 -23.70 -5.04
N SER A 290 28.80 -22.93 -4.73
CA SER A 290 27.67 -22.63 -5.60
C SER A 290 27.86 -21.29 -6.28
N VAL A 291 27.44 -21.20 -7.54
CA VAL A 291 27.16 -19.92 -8.21
C VAL A 291 25.73 -19.98 -8.74
N ALA A 292 24.93 -18.96 -8.44
CA ALA A 292 23.48 -18.98 -8.70
C ALA A 292 22.92 -17.58 -8.97
N HIS A 293 21.65 -17.54 -9.33
CA HIS A 293 20.81 -16.33 -9.45
C HIS A 293 21.50 -15.25 -10.30
N PRO A 294 21.82 -15.55 -11.58
CA PRO A 294 22.51 -14.61 -12.44
C PRO A 294 21.63 -13.39 -12.75
N ALA A 295 22.25 -12.22 -12.84
CA ALA A 295 21.65 -10.98 -13.30
C ALA A 295 22.61 -10.22 -14.21
N ILE A 296 22.20 -10.06 -15.46
CA ILE A 296 22.96 -9.34 -16.47
C ILE A 296 22.60 -7.85 -16.46
N SER A 297 23.60 -6.97 -16.50
CA SER A 297 23.39 -5.52 -16.63
C SER A 297 22.71 -5.17 -17.96
N ALA A 298 22.01 -4.04 -18.00
CA ALA A 298 21.29 -3.58 -19.19
C ALA A 298 22.19 -3.38 -20.42
N ASP A 299 23.48 -3.07 -20.23
CA ASP A 299 24.48 -2.95 -21.29
C ASP A 299 25.18 -4.26 -21.66
N GLY A 300 24.86 -5.36 -20.95
CA GLY A 300 25.42 -6.69 -21.16
C GLY A 300 26.88 -6.86 -20.73
N LYS A 301 27.47 -5.90 -20.03
CA LYS A 301 28.91 -5.91 -19.69
C LYS A 301 29.23 -6.42 -18.30
N VAL A 302 28.26 -6.49 -17.39
CA VAL A 302 28.46 -6.93 -16.01
C VAL A 302 27.45 -8.02 -15.67
N LEU A 303 27.95 -9.18 -15.26
CA LEU A 303 27.14 -10.28 -14.75
C LEU A 303 27.26 -10.33 -13.23
N TYR A 304 26.19 -9.99 -12.53
CA TYR A 304 26.02 -10.20 -11.10
C TYR A 304 25.51 -11.62 -10.85
N PHE A 305 25.89 -12.22 -9.73
CA PHE A 305 25.42 -13.53 -9.30
C PHE A 305 25.71 -13.73 -7.82
N VAL A 306 25.17 -14.78 -7.22
CA VAL A 306 25.36 -15.08 -5.79
C VAL A 306 26.23 -16.31 -5.62
N SER A 307 27.02 -16.33 -4.54
CA SER A 307 27.93 -17.44 -4.26
C SER A 307 28.27 -17.57 -2.78
N ASP A 308 28.49 -18.81 -2.35
CA ASP A 308 29.10 -19.18 -1.06
C ASP A 308 30.60 -19.50 -1.20
N MET A 309 31.27 -18.96 -2.25
CA MET A 309 32.69 -19.20 -2.49
C MET A 309 33.57 -18.73 -1.31
N PRO A 310 34.70 -19.41 -1.04
CA PRO A 310 35.58 -19.04 0.07
C PRO A 310 36.06 -17.58 0.00
N GLY A 311 36.09 -16.90 1.14
CA GLY A 311 36.47 -15.49 1.24
C GLY A 311 35.29 -14.51 1.23
N GLY A 312 34.06 -15.02 1.20
CA GLY A 312 32.84 -14.24 1.38
C GLY A 312 32.60 -13.70 2.80
N GLN A 313 31.56 -12.88 2.95
CA GLN A 313 31.16 -12.20 4.19
C GLN A 313 30.07 -12.95 4.95
N GLY A 314 29.13 -13.56 4.24
CA GLY A 314 27.95 -14.20 4.80
C GLY A 314 27.74 -15.64 4.37
N GLN A 315 26.48 -16.07 4.45
CA GLN A 315 26.04 -17.39 4.01
C GLN A 315 25.97 -17.47 2.48
N SER A 316 25.67 -16.35 1.82
CA SER A 316 25.68 -16.18 0.37
C SER A 316 25.90 -14.70 0.10
N ASP A 317 26.85 -14.37 -0.76
CA ASP A 317 27.16 -13.01 -1.14
C ASP A 317 26.89 -12.77 -2.61
N ILE A 318 26.67 -11.51 -2.98
CA ILE A 318 26.68 -11.04 -4.36
C ILE A 318 28.11 -10.82 -4.84
N TYR A 319 28.42 -11.42 -5.98
CA TYR A 319 29.63 -11.26 -6.77
C TYR A 319 29.28 -10.68 -8.14
N PHE A 320 30.28 -10.16 -8.84
CA PHE A 320 30.15 -9.74 -10.23
C PHE A 320 31.38 -10.13 -11.07
N CYS A 321 31.16 -10.27 -12.37
CA CYS A 321 32.20 -10.37 -13.39
C CYS A 321 31.97 -9.33 -14.49
N GLU A 322 33.06 -8.78 -15.02
CA GLU A 322 33.03 -7.91 -16.21
C GLU A 322 33.34 -8.70 -17.47
N LEU A 323 32.58 -8.45 -18.54
CA LEU A 323 32.81 -9.04 -19.85
C LEU A 323 34.08 -8.45 -20.45
N GLN A 324 35.03 -9.31 -20.80
CA GLN A 324 36.31 -8.91 -21.36
C GLN A 324 36.22 -8.75 -22.88
N SER A 325 37.20 -8.05 -23.48
CA SER A 325 37.28 -7.83 -24.93
C SER A 325 37.39 -9.12 -25.76
N ASN A 326 37.80 -10.24 -25.14
CA ASN A 326 37.85 -11.56 -25.77
C ASN A 326 36.51 -12.33 -25.70
N GLY A 327 35.45 -11.69 -25.18
CA GLY A 327 34.11 -12.28 -25.05
C GLY A 327 33.93 -13.25 -23.87
N LYS A 328 34.90 -13.34 -22.96
CA LYS A 328 34.82 -14.17 -21.75
C LYS A 328 34.58 -13.33 -20.49
N TRP A 329 34.00 -13.94 -19.47
CA TRP A 329 33.84 -13.29 -18.17
C TRP A 329 35.16 -13.22 -17.41
N GLY A 330 35.46 -12.04 -16.86
CA GLY A 330 36.60 -11.81 -15.97
C GLY A 330 36.49 -12.61 -14.66
N LYS A 331 37.47 -12.45 -13.76
CA LYS A 331 37.45 -13.13 -12.45
C LYS A 331 36.31 -12.57 -11.57
N PRO A 332 35.60 -13.43 -10.81
CA PRO A 332 34.62 -12.99 -9.83
C PRO A 332 35.20 -12.02 -8.81
N GLN A 333 34.43 -10.97 -8.52
CA GLN A 333 34.73 -10.00 -7.49
C GLN A 333 33.56 -9.85 -6.52
N ASN A 334 33.83 -9.85 -5.22
CA ASN A 334 32.81 -9.61 -4.20
C ASN A 334 32.30 -8.15 -4.32
N ALA A 335 30.97 -7.96 -4.24
CA ALA A 335 30.33 -6.65 -4.37
C ALA A 335 30.62 -5.69 -3.19
N GLY A 336 31.29 -6.15 -2.14
CA GLY A 336 31.75 -5.34 -1.02
C GLY A 336 30.78 -5.33 0.17
N PRO A 337 31.23 -4.80 1.32
CA PRO A 337 30.51 -4.90 2.60
C PRO A 337 29.28 -3.99 2.72
N THR A 338 29.10 -3.07 1.77
CA THR A 338 27.86 -2.30 1.67
C THR A 338 26.70 -3.20 1.22
N ILE A 339 26.95 -4.13 0.30
CA ILE A 339 25.94 -5.05 -0.23
C ILE A 339 25.88 -6.32 0.62
N ASN A 340 27.04 -6.93 0.85
CA ASN A 340 27.14 -8.25 1.47
C ASN A 340 27.22 -8.13 2.98
N THR A 341 26.46 -8.98 3.68
CA THR A 341 26.33 -9.00 5.13
C THR A 341 26.72 -10.37 5.68
N ALA A 342 26.46 -10.64 6.96
CA ALA A 342 26.57 -12.00 7.51
C ALA A 342 25.39 -12.92 7.10
N GLY A 343 24.36 -12.35 6.47
CA GLY A 343 23.14 -13.02 6.05
C GLY A 343 23.27 -13.71 4.69
N LYS A 344 22.14 -13.81 4.00
CA LYS A 344 22.06 -14.27 2.62
C LYS A 344 21.65 -13.09 1.75
N GLU A 345 22.53 -12.68 0.84
CA GLU A 345 22.18 -11.82 -0.26
C GLU A 345 21.88 -12.70 -1.49
N LEU A 346 20.66 -12.57 -2.01
CA LEU A 346 20.07 -13.44 -3.02
C LEU A 346 19.39 -12.63 -4.13
N PHE A 347 19.18 -13.26 -5.27
CA PHE A 347 18.32 -12.76 -6.35
C PHE A 347 18.66 -11.33 -6.80
N PRO A 348 19.93 -11.03 -7.15
CA PRO A 348 20.25 -9.73 -7.70
C PRO A 348 19.47 -9.52 -9.01
N THR A 349 19.12 -8.28 -9.32
CA THR A 349 18.67 -7.80 -10.62
C THR A 349 19.21 -6.39 -10.86
N VAL A 350 19.30 -5.95 -12.11
CA VAL A 350 19.80 -4.62 -12.44
C VAL A 350 18.77 -3.94 -13.34
N ASP A 351 18.33 -2.75 -12.96
CA ASP A 351 17.37 -1.98 -13.76
C ASP A 351 18.05 -1.27 -14.95
N LYS A 352 17.25 -0.55 -15.75
CA LYS A 352 17.74 0.20 -16.92
C LYS A 352 18.69 1.35 -16.54
N ASN A 353 18.60 1.85 -15.31
CA ASN A 353 19.43 2.94 -14.78
C ASN A 353 20.75 2.43 -14.18
N GLY A 354 20.92 1.11 -14.07
CA GLY A 354 22.08 0.47 -13.45
C GLY A 354 21.98 0.31 -11.94
N THR A 355 20.80 0.55 -11.34
CA THR A 355 20.54 0.31 -9.92
C THR A 355 20.50 -1.20 -9.68
N LEU A 356 21.27 -1.66 -8.69
CA LEU A 356 21.24 -3.05 -8.26
C LEU A 356 20.08 -3.23 -7.28
N HIS A 357 19.20 -4.18 -7.58
CA HIS A 357 18.21 -4.66 -6.64
C HIS A 357 18.60 -6.06 -6.19
N PHE A 358 18.28 -6.42 -4.95
CA PHE A 358 18.56 -7.75 -4.42
C PHE A 358 17.72 -8.03 -3.19
N SER A 359 17.62 -9.31 -2.83
CA SER A 359 16.92 -9.74 -1.63
C SER A 359 17.91 -10.08 -0.53
N SER A 360 17.63 -9.69 0.71
CA SER A 360 18.49 -10.01 1.84
C SER A 360 17.71 -10.29 3.11
N ASN A 361 18.24 -11.19 3.93
CA ASN A 361 17.82 -11.39 5.32
C ASN A 361 18.89 -10.94 6.34
N GLY A 362 19.91 -10.24 5.87
CA GLY A 362 20.99 -9.69 6.69
C GLY A 362 20.96 -8.17 6.85
N HIS A 363 20.31 -7.46 5.92
CA HIS A 363 20.02 -6.03 6.06
C HIS A 363 18.80 -5.76 6.96
N PRO A 364 18.67 -4.57 7.55
CA PRO A 364 17.47 -4.14 8.28
C PRO A 364 16.22 -4.21 7.39
N GLY A 365 15.31 -5.13 7.68
CA GLY A 365 14.11 -5.38 6.86
C GLY A 365 12.90 -5.84 7.67
N MET A 366 11.79 -6.10 7.00
CA MET A 366 10.49 -6.39 7.61
C MET A 366 10.31 -7.86 7.97
N GLY A 367 10.96 -8.78 7.28
CA GLY A 367 10.57 -10.18 7.32
C GLY A 367 11.74 -11.15 7.19
N GLY A 368 11.52 -12.16 6.35
CA GLY A 368 12.52 -13.14 5.96
C GLY A 368 13.53 -12.51 5.00
N LEU A 369 13.39 -12.79 3.71
CA LEU A 369 14.03 -12.01 2.65
C LEU A 369 13.22 -10.73 2.40
N ASP A 370 13.91 -9.61 2.37
CA ASP A 370 13.36 -8.32 1.94
C ASP A 370 14.09 -7.84 0.70
N ILE A 371 13.41 -7.12 -0.19
CA ILE A 371 13.97 -6.50 -1.38
C ILE A 371 14.59 -5.15 -1.01
N PHE A 372 15.83 -4.96 -1.46
CA PHE A 372 16.62 -3.75 -1.32
C PHE A 372 17.03 -3.22 -2.69
N GLN A 373 17.23 -1.90 -2.77
CA GLN A 373 17.90 -1.24 -3.88
C GLN A 373 19.24 -0.65 -3.44
N ALA A 374 20.20 -0.62 -4.35
CA ALA A 374 21.50 -0.03 -4.14
C ALA A 374 21.96 0.79 -5.34
N VAL A 375 22.34 2.04 -5.06
CA VAL A 375 22.92 2.96 -6.04
C VAL A 375 24.44 2.89 -5.96
N GLY A 376 25.07 2.77 -7.12
CA GLY A 376 26.52 2.68 -7.25
C GLY A 376 26.94 1.71 -8.34
N ASN A 377 28.17 1.25 -8.27
CA ASN A 377 28.67 0.26 -9.22
C ASN A 377 29.76 -0.61 -8.57
N HIS A 378 29.80 -1.90 -8.94
CA HIS A 378 30.86 -2.84 -8.61
C HIS A 378 31.11 -2.98 -7.10
N LYS A 379 32.05 -2.19 -6.55
CA LYS A 379 32.39 -2.15 -5.12
C LYS A 379 32.08 -0.79 -4.46
N ASN A 380 31.69 0.19 -5.26
CA ASN A 380 31.47 1.58 -4.85
C ASN A 380 29.96 1.85 -4.72
N TRP A 381 29.31 1.18 -3.76
CA TRP A 381 27.89 1.36 -3.46
C TRP A 381 27.74 2.48 -2.42
N THR A 382 26.88 3.45 -2.71
CA THR A 382 26.72 4.65 -1.89
C THR A 382 25.59 4.54 -0.88
N LYS A 383 24.55 3.75 -1.19
CA LYS A 383 23.33 3.65 -0.39
C LYS A 383 22.66 2.30 -0.64
N VAL A 384 22.14 1.68 0.42
CA VAL A 384 21.25 0.51 0.36
C VAL A 384 19.97 0.87 1.08
N GLU A 385 18.84 0.67 0.42
CA GLU A 385 17.53 1.02 0.96
C GLU A 385 16.58 -0.16 0.85
N ASN A 386 15.84 -0.41 1.92
CA ASN A 386 14.71 -1.33 1.91
C ASN A 386 13.57 -0.71 1.10
N LEU A 387 12.89 -1.50 0.25
CA LEU A 387 11.77 -1.00 -0.56
C LEU A 387 10.44 -0.86 0.20
N GLN A 388 10.42 -1.18 1.49
CA GLN A 388 9.32 -0.99 2.44
C GLN A 388 7.99 -1.62 1.99
N ALA A 389 6.93 -1.48 2.79
CA ALA A 389 5.60 -1.86 2.35
C ALA A 389 5.11 -0.92 1.23
N PRO A 390 4.33 -1.40 0.25
CA PRO A 390 3.81 -2.77 0.11
C PRO A 390 4.68 -3.74 -0.71
N ILE A 391 5.86 -3.31 -1.19
CA ILE A 391 6.78 -4.18 -1.94
C ILE A 391 7.34 -5.28 -1.03
N ASN A 392 7.83 -4.90 0.15
CA ASN A 392 8.21 -5.81 1.21
C ASN A 392 7.05 -6.05 2.19
N SER A 393 7.10 -7.19 2.83
CA SER A 393 6.09 -7.73 3.73
C SER A 393 6.80 -8.46 4.88
N PRO A 394 6.06 -8.97 5.88
CA PRO A 394 6.67 -9.82 6.91
C PRO A 394 7.24 -11.14 6.36
N LYS A 395 6.95 -11.49 5.10
CA LYS A 395 7.24 -12.78 4.50
C LYS A 395 8.54 -12.70 3.66
N ASP A 396 8.84 -13.71 2.86
CA ASP A 396 9.96 -13.62 1.91
C ASP A 396 9.48 -12.86 0.68
N ASP A 397 10.18 -11.79 0.34
CA ASP A 397 9.98 -10.97 -0.86
C ASP A 397 11.27 -10.94 -1.66
N PHE A 398 11.19 -11.36 -2.93
CA PHE A 398 12.39 -11.59 -3.69
C PHE A 398 12.28 -11.48 -5.20
N LEU A 399 13.46 -11.36 -5.83
CA LEU A 399 13.64 -11.37 -7.29
C LEU A 399 12.75 -10.34 -8.00
N ILE A 400 12.92 -9.07 -7.63
CA ILE A 400 12.22 -7.95 -8.28
C ILE A 400 12.76 -7.70 -9.68
N GLN A 401 11.88 -7.50 -10.64
CA GLN A 401 12.20 -7.17 -12.02
C GLN A 401 11.30 -6.05 -12.52
N PHE A 402 11.93 -4.93 -12.88
CA PHE A 402 11.27 -3.75 -13.41
C PHE A 402 10.98 -3.91 -14.90
N THR A 403 9.74 -3.62 -15.32
CA THR A 403 9.38 -3.49 -16.74
C THR A 403 9.52 -2.04 -17.22
N ASN A 404 9.20 -1.07 -16.35
CA ASN A 404 9.47 0.36 -16.49
C ASN A 404 10.05 0.94 -15.19
N GLU A 405 10.09 2.26 -15.02
CA GLU A 405 10.78 2.89 -13.88
C GLU A 405 10.14 2.59 -12.51
N ASP A 406 8.83 2.42 -12.45
CA ASP A 406 8.04 2.32 -11.23
C ASP A 406 7.04 1.14 -11.23
N GLU A 407 7.10 0.29 -12.25
CA GLU A 407 6.30 -0.93 -12.36
C GLU A 407 7.14 -2.16 -12.71
N GLY A 408 6.63 -3.31 -12.30
CA GLY A 408 7.29 -4.56 -12.56
C GLY A 408 6.67 -5.70 -11.77
N TYR A 409 7.50 -6.71 -11.50
CA TYR A 409 7.10 -7.94 -10.86
C TYR A 409 8.12 -8.37 -9.82
N PHE A 410 7.69 -9.11 -8.83
CA PHE A 410 8.56 -9.80 -7.89
C PHE A 410 7.86 -11.05 -7.38
N ALA A 411 8.56 -11.87 -6.60
CA ALA A 411 8.01 -13.08 -6.01
C ALA A 411 7.88 -12.95 -4.50
N SER A 412 6.87 -13.59 -3.93
CA SER A 412 6.65 -13.57 -2.49
C SER A 412 5.88 -14.78 -1.99
N ASN A 413 6.11 -15.17 -0.74
CA ASN A 413 5.27 -16.12 -0.01
C ASN A 413 4.31 -15.42 0.98
N ARG A 414 3.95 -14.16 0.68
CA ARG A 414 2.93 -13.39 1.41
C ARG A 414 1.57 -14.07 1.40
N THR A 415 0.78 -13.78 2.43
CA THR A 415 -0.61 -14.26 2.53
C THR A 415 -1.48 -13.72 1.40
N GLY A 416 -2.47 -14.50 0.96
CA GLY A 416 -3.36 -14.14 -0.15
C GLY A 416 -2.87 -14.59 -1.52
N GLY A 417 -1.69 -15.23 -1.57
CA GLY A 417 -1.22 -15.96 -2.74
C GLY A 417 -2.01 -17.24 -3.04
N LYS A 418 -1.81 -17.78 -4.25
CA LYS A 418 -2.39 -19.02 -4.77
C LYS A 418 -1.52 -20.25 -4.45
N GLY A 419 -0.20 -20.04 -4.38
CA GLY A 419 0.85 -21.02 -4.29
C GLY A 419 1.64 -20.94 -2.98
N ALA A 420 2.85 -21.51 -2.98
CA ALA A 420 3.78 -21.34 -1.86
C ALA A 420 4.64 -20.07 -2.04
N ASP A 421 5.21 -19.89 -3.22
CA ASP A 421 5.77 -18.63 -3.69
C ASP A 421 4.99 -18.23 -4.93
N ASP A 422 4.61 -16.97 -5.03
CA ASP A 422 3.79 -16.45 -6.12
C ASP A 422 4.41 -15.19 -6.73
N ILE A 423 4.10 -14.94 -8.00
CA ILE A 423 4.46 -13.72 -8.72
C ILE A 423 3.43 -12.63 -8.40
N TYR A 424 3.93 -11.46 -8.03
CA TYR A 424 3.15 -10.25 -7.79
C TYR A 424 3.57 -9.16 -8.79
N ARG A 425 2.60 -8.37 -9.24
CA ARG A 425 2.83 -7.15 -10.03
C ARG A 425 2.77 -5.95 -9.08
N PHE A 426 3.67 -4.99 -9.28
CA PHE A 426 3.58 -3.68 -8.65
C PHE A 426 3.50 -2.58 -9.70
N ALA A 427 2.76 -1.51 -9.38
CA ALA A 427 2.68 -0.30 -10.19
C ALA A 427 2.23 0.88 -9.31
N PRO A 428 2.50 2.14 -9.70
CA PRO A 428 1.99 3.29 -8.97
C PRO A 428 0.47 3.25 -8.85
N ILE A 429 -0.05 3.65 -7.69
CA ILE A 429 -1.47 3.97 -7.56
C ILE A 429 -1.69 5.28 -8.31
N VAL A 430 -2.22 5.18 -9.52
CA VAL A 430 -2.68 6.35 -10.27
C VAL A 430 -4.03 6.75 -9.70
N GLU A 431 -4.03 7.77 -8.85
CA GLU A 431 -5.28 8.44 -8.47
C GLU A 431 -5.94 8.95 -9.75
N LYS A 432 -7.09 8.36 -10.07
CA LYS A 432 -7.92 8.86 -11.16
C LYS A 432 -8.73 10.03 -10.62
N PHE A 433 -8.96 11.01 -11.49
CA PHE A 433 -9.80 12.17 -11.21
C PHE A 433 -10.90 12.27 -12.26
N GLN A 434 -12.11 12.69 -11.85
CA GLN A 434 -13.16 13.12 -12.77
C GLN A 434 -13.15 14.64 -12.84
N ASN A 435 -13.12 15.19 -14.05
CA ASN A 435 -13.37 16.62 -14.22
C ASN A 435 -14.88 16.86 -14.28
N ILE A 436 -15.36 17.81 -13.49
CA ILE A 436 -16.76 18.17 -13.45
C ILE A 436 -16.91 19.59 -13.98
N THR A 437 -17.80 19.76 -14.95
CA THR A 437 -18.24 21.07 -15.44
C THR A 437 -19.70 21.27 -15.04
N ALA A 438 -19.97 22.24 -14.18
CA ALA A 438 -21.31 22.60 -13.76
C ALA A 438 -21.77 23.91 -14.43
N VAL A 439 -23.01 23.90 -14.93
CA VAL A 439 -23.71 25.07 -15.46
C VAL A 439 -24.94 25.34 -14.59
N VAL A 440 -25.07 26.56 -14.10
CA VAL A 440 -26.25 26.99 -13.33
C VAL A 440 -27.27 27.60 -14.29
N LYS A 441 -28.51 27.11 -14.24
CA LYS A 441 -29.62 27.58 -15.08
C LYS A 441 -30.83 27.95 -14.22
N VAL A 442 -31.68 28.82 -14.75
CA VAL A 442 -33.02 29.13 -14.22
C VAL A 442 -34.03 29.04 -15.35
N PHE A 443 -35.25 28.60 -15.06
CA PHE A 443 -36.30 28.54 -16.06
C PHE A 443 -36.90 29.95 -16.29
N ASP A 444 -36.72 30.53 -17.47
CA ASP A 444 -37.33 31.83 -17.80
C ASP A 444 -38.78 31.64 -18.25
N LYS A 445 -39.72 31.89 -17.34
CA LYS A 445 -41.17 31.76 -17.58
C LYS A 445 -41.68 32.64 -18.73
N ARG A 446 -40.97 33.72 -19.11
CA ARG A 446 -41.41 34.63 -20.19
C ARG A 446 -41.27 34.00 -21.58
N ASN A 447 -40.22 33.19 -21.76
CA ASN A 447 -39.85 32.61 -23.05
C ASN A 447 -39.92 31.08 -23.06
N GLY A 448 -40.13 30.45 -21.91
CA GLY A 448 -40.23 28.99 -21.76
C GLY A 448 -38.90 28.26 -21.95
N ILE A 449 -37.76 28.93 -21.73
CA ILE A 449 -36.40 28.41 -22.00
C ILE A 449 -35.55 28.53 -20.74
N ASP A 450 -34.67 27.55 -20.49
CA ASP A 450 -33.66 27.65 -19.44
C ASP A 450 -32.61 28.72 -19.80
N LYS A 451 -32.48 29.75 -18.96
CA LYS A 451 -31.47 30.79 -19.08
C LYS A 451 -30.29 30.46 -18.17
N ILE A 452 -29.07 30.65 -18.69
CA ILE A 452 -27.84 30.53 -17.90
C ILE A 452 -27.79 31.66 -16.86
N VAL A 453 -27.44 31.31 -15.63
CA VAL A 453 -27.25 32.28 -14.54
C VAL A 453 -25.77 32.57 -14.38
N ASP A 454 -25.39 33.79 -14.75
CA ASP A 454 -24.08 34.32 -14.41
C ASP A 454 -24.06 34.76 -12.94
N ASP A 455 -22.89 34.67 -12.31
CA ASP A 455 -22.63 35.11 -10.92
C ASP A 455 -23.45 34.42 -9.83
N ALA A 456 -23.70 33.11 -9.98
CA ALA A 456 -24.07 32.25 -8.86
C ALA A 456 -22.86 31.97 -7.95
N HIS A 457 -23.09 31.84 -6.65
CA HIS A 457 -22.06 31.38 -5.72
C HIS A 457 -22.17 29.86 -5.61
N VAL A 458 -21.10 29.15 -5.96
CA VAL A 458 -21.01 27.69 -5.91
C VAL A 458 -20.00 27.32 -4.84
N ASN A 459 -20.46 26.61 -3.81
CA ASN A 459 -19.62 26.06 -2.75
C ASN A 459 -19.63 24.53 -2.86
N ILE A 460 -18.46 23.92 -2.85
CA ILE A 460 -18.32 22.47 -3.01
C ILE A 460 -17.50 21.91 -1.85
N LYS A 461 -18.00 20.81 -1.27
CA LYS A 461 -17.35 20.07 -0.19
C LYS A 461 -17.28 18.59 -0.53
N SER A 462 -16.14 17.96 -0.27
CA SER A 462 -16.05 16.50 -0.24
C SER A 462 -16.80 15.99 0.98
N LEU A 463 -17.70 15.03 0.79
CA LEU A 463 -18.36 14.32 1.90
C LEU A 463 -17.48 13.23 2.50
N LYS A 464 -16.42 12.81 1.80
CA LYS A 464 -15.45 11.81 2.28
C LYS A 464 -14.43 12.43 3.23
N THR A 465 -13.83 13.55 2.86
CA THR A 465 -12.77 14.21 3.65
C THR A 465 -13.29 15.37 4.51
N ASP A 466 -14.52 15.82 4.27
CA ASP A 466 -15.09 17.03 4.88
C ASP A 466 -14.30 18.32 4.53
N GLU A 467 -13.53 18.30 3.45
CA GLU A 467 -12.74 19.45 2.97
C GLU A 467 -13.47 20.23 1.87
N LYS A 468 -13.18 21.54 1.81
CA LYS A 468 -13.67 22.42 0.75
C LYS A 468 -12.86 22.19 -0.52
N ILE A 469 -13.54 22.11 -1.67
CA ILE A 469 -12.91 21.95 -2.97
C ILE A 469 -12.88 23.29 -3.70
N ASP A 470 -11.72 23.63 -4.27
CA ASP A 470 -11.56 24.82 -5.08
C ASP A 470 -12.26 24.68 -6.43
N VAL A 471 -12.99 25.72 -6.81
CA VAL A 471 -13.78 25.77 -8.04
C VAL A 471 -13.27 26.89 -8.93
N LYS A 472 -12.96 26.57 -10.18
CA LYS A 472 -12.54 27.54 -11.19
C LYS A 472 -13.72 27.95 -12.06
N LYS A 473 -14.08 29.24 -12.05
CA LYS A 473 -15.10 29.81 -12.95
C LYS A 473 -14.47 30.20 -14.29
N ILE A 474 -15.01 29.69 -15.39
CA ILE A 474 -14.61 30.02 -16.77
C ILE A 474 -15.87 30.45 -17.52
N GLY A 475 -16.01 31.75 -17.81
CA GLY A 475 -17.26 32.30 -18.34
C GLY A 475 -18.43 32.00 -17.39
N SER A 476 -19.45 31.29 -17.90
CA SER A 476 -20.65 30.89 -17.15
C SER A 476 -20.57 29.47 -16.57
N GLN A 477 -19.40 28.83 -16.64
CA GLN A 477 -19.18 27.45 -16.19
C GLN A 477 -18.32 27.40 -14.93
N TYR A 478 -18.58 26.41 -14.09
CA TYR A 478 -17.80 26.09 -12.89
C TYR A 478 -17.12 24.75 -13.09
N THR A 479 -15.79 24.76 -13.08
CA THR A 479 -14.95 23.59 -13.36
C THR A 479 -14.17 23.18 -12.11
N LEU A 480 -14.13 21.88 -11.84
CA LEU A 480 -13.34 21.30 -10.76
C LEU A 480 -12.82 19.91 -11.18
N SER A 481 -11.80 19.43 -10.48
CA SER A 481 -11.28 18.06 -10.61
C SER A 481 -11.36 17.40 -9.24
N VAL A 482 -11.90 16.19 -9.17
CA VAL A 482 -12.14 15.46 -7.93
C VAL A 482 -11.68 14.01 -8.07
N SER A 483 -11.13 13.42 -7.01
CA SER A 483 -10.77 12.00 -6.98
C SER A 483 -12.00 11.12 -7.26
N CYS A 484 -11.80 10.03 -8.01
CA CYS A 484 -12.88 9.10 -8.32
C CYS A 484 -13.51 8.49 -7.07
N PHE A 485 -14.79 8.18 -7.16
CA PHE A 485 -15.61 7.60 -6.09
C PHE A 485 -15.77 8.49 -4.85
N ASP A 486 -15.32 9.75 -4.92
CA ASP A 486 -15.71 10.75 -3.94
C ASP A 486 -17.18 11.15 -4.14
N SER A 487 -17.79 11.66 -3.07
CA SER A 487 -19.14 12.20 -3.09
C SER A 487 -19.09 13.67 -2.70
N LEU A 488 -19.66 14.51 -3.56
CA LEU A 488 -19.59 15.96 -3.46
C LEU A 488 -20.93 16.53 -3.04
N LYS A 489 -20.90 17.45 -2.07
CA LYS A 489 -22.02 18.33 -1.77
C LYS A 489 -21.81 19.67 -2.47
N ILE A 490 -22.64 19.95 -3.47
CA ILE A 490 -22.60 21.18 -4.27
C ILE A 490 -23.75 22.08 -3.83
N GLU A 491 -23.43 23.17 -3.16
CA GLU A 491 -24.37 24.19 -2.72
C GLU A 491 -24.30 25.40 -3.65
N VAL A 492 -25.42 25.71 -4.29
CA VAL A 492 -25.53 26.83 -5.23
C VAL A 492 -26.49 27.86 -4.65
N THR A 493 -26.02 29.10 -4.54
CA THR A 493 -26.83 30.24 -4.10
C THR A 493 -26.78 31.36 -5.13
N LYS A 494 -27.93 32.00 -5.34
CA LYS A 494 -28.08 33.21 -6.16
C LYS A 494 -29.19 34.05 -5.55
N SER A 495 -29.00 35.36 -5.44
CA SER A 495 -30.03 36.28 -5.00
C SER A 495 -31.33 36.06 -5.79
N TYR A 496 -32.47 36.11 -5.10
CA TYR A 496 -33.82 35.96 -5.67
C TYR A 496 -34.21 34.55 -6.15
N TYR A 497 -33.33 33.56 -5.96
CA TYR A 497 -33.61 32.15 -6.25
C TYR A 497 -33.47 31.29 -4.99
N GLN A 498 -34.23 30.21 -4.92
CA GLN A 498 -34.07 29.23 -3.86
C GLN A 498 -32.69 28.55 -3.99
N SER A 499 -31.94 28.50 -2.88
CA SER A 499 -30.66 27.79 -2.84
C SER A 499 -30.87 26.31 -3.15
N LYS A 500 -29.97 25.72 -3.93
CA LYS A 500 -30.03 24.30 -4.26
C LYS A 500 -28.80 23.57 -3.78
N THR A 501 -29.03 22.40 -3.19
CA THR A 501 -27.97 21.46 -2.85
C THR A 501 -28.09 20.25 -3.76
N VAL A 502 -27.00 19.88 -4.43
CA VAL A 502 -26.90 18.68 -5.25
C VAL A 502 -25.80 17.80 -4.68
N VAL A 503 -26.06 16.49 -4.62
CA VAL A 503 -25.02 15.50 -4.32
C VAL A 503 -24.58 14.86 -5.63
N HIS A 504 -23.28 14.96 -5.94
CA HIS A 504 -22.68 14.29 -7.10
C HIS A 504 -21.76 13.18 -6.63
N TYR A 505 -21.80 12.03 -7.29
CA TYR A 505 -20.90 10.91 -7.03
C TYR A 505 -19.92 10.83 -8.19
N ALA A 506 -18.64 11.11 -7.92
CA ALA A 506 -17.61 11.03 -8.93
C ALA A 506 -17.43 9.58 -9.36
N ASN A 507 -17.58 9.28 -10.64
CA ASN A 507 -17.37 7.93 -11.16
C ASN A 507 -16.56 8.01 -12.46
N CYS A 508 -15.38 7.41 -12.45
CA CYS A 508 -14.44 7.47 -13.57
C CYS A 508 -14.46 6.21 -14.43
N ASP A 509 -15.36 5.27 -14.14
CA ASP A 509 -15.61 4.12 -15.00
C ASP A 509 -16.52 4.48 -16.19
N ILE A 510 -17.13 5.67 -16.17
CA ILE A 510 -18.04 6.21 -17.18
C ILE A 510 -17.51 7.60 -17.55
N GLU A 511 -17.23 7.85 -18.84
CA GLU A 511 -16.74 9.12 -19.43
C GLU A 511 -15.96 10.07 -18.49
N GLU A 512 -14.66 10.28 -18.75
CA GLU A 512 -13.73 11.04 -17.89
C GLU A 512 -14.21 12.44 -17.43
N ASN A 513 -15.21 13.04 -18.10
CA ASN A 513 -15.79 14.33 -17.76
C ASN A 513 -17.29 14.24 -17.46
N ALA A 514 -17.73 14.79 -16.33
CA ALA A 514 -19.14 14.94 -16.00
C ALA A 514 -19.63 16.37 -16.29
N ASN A 515 -20.80 16.48 -16.91
CA ASN A 515 -21.50 17.75 -17.11
C ASN A 515 -22.74 17.80 -16.22
N LEU A 516 -22.80 18.77 -15.32
CA LEU A 516 -23.91 18.95 -14.38
C LEU A 516 -24.71 20.20 -14.73
N GLU A 517 -26.02 20.03 -14.89
CA GLU A 517 -26.94 21.16 -15.02
C GLU A 517 -27.70 21.35 -13.70
N ILE A 518 -27.43 22.47 -13.03
CA ILE A 518 -28.07 22.81 -11.76
C ILE A 518 -29.14 23.87 -12.03
N LYS A 519 -30.40 23.45 -11.99
CA LYS A 519 -31.55 24.36 -12.15
C LYS A 519 -31.96 24.95 -10.81
N LEU A 520 -31.89 26.27 -10.65
CA LEU A 520 -32.43 26.97 -9.50
C LEU A 520 -33.90 27.34 -9.74
N ASP A 521 -34.70 27.25 -8.68
CA ASP A 521 -36.10 27.62 -8.70
C ASP A 521 -36.26 29.09 -8.25
N GLU A 522 -37.18 29.82 -8.88
CA GLU A 522 -37.56 31.16 -8.44
C GLU A 522 -38.21 31.09 -7.05
N ILE A 523 -38.00 32.12 -6.23
CA ILE A 523 -38.72 32.25 -4.97
C ILE A 523 -40.17 32.64 -5.27
N GLU A 524 -41.12 31.77 -4.96
CA GLU A 524 -42.55 32.11 -4.99
C GLU A 524 -42.93 32.84 -3.69
N TYR A 525 -43.57 34.00 -3.84
CA TYR A 525 -44.02 34.80 -2.70
C TYR A 525 -45.53 34.65 -2.49
N GLU A 526 -45.94 34.27 -1.29
CA GLU A 526 -47.34 34.20 -0.89
C GLU A 526 -47.82 35.47 -0.18
N VAL A 527 -49.13 35.74 -0.18
CA VAL A 527 -49.71 36.84 0.58
C VAL A 527 -49.39 36.65 2.07
N GLY A 528 -48.84 37.70 2.69
CA GLY A 528 -48.36 37.68 4.07
C GLY A 528 -46.85 37.51 4.21
N THR A 529 -46.15 37.06 3.16
CA THR A 529 -44.70 36.88 3.16
C THR A 529 -43.99 38.24 3.30
N THR A 530 -43.03 38.33 4.22
CA THR A 530 -42.15 39.51 4.33
C THR A 530 -40.91 39.24 3.48
N ILE A 531 -40.62 40.16 2.56
CA ILE A 531 -39.43 40.08 1.70
C ILE A 531 -38.23 40.45 2.57
N VAL A 532 -37.35 39.48 2.80
CA VAL A 532 -36.15 39.66 3.62
C VAL A 532 -35.08 40.36 2.80
N ILE A 533 -34.91 41.66 3.05
CA ILE A 533 -33.77 42.46 2.59
C ILE A 533 -33.13 43.14 3.80
N ASN A 534 -31.95 43.74 3.63
CA ASN A 534 -31.38 44.52 4.73
C ASN A 534 -32.26 45.75 4.99
N ASN A 535 -32.29 46.20 6.25
CA ASN A 535 -33.13 47.32 6.64
C ASN A 535 -32.73 48.60 5.90
N VAL A 536 -33.73 49.31 5.39
CA VAL A 536 -33.56 50.64 4.81
C VAL A 536 -33.42 51.65 5.95
N TYR A 537 -32.22 52.21 6.10
CA TYR A 537 -31.91 53.18 7.15
C TYR A 537 -32.12 54.62 6.71
N TYR A 538 -32.53 55.46 7.66
CA TYR A 538 -32.71 56.90 7.48
C TYR A 538 -31.94 57.66 8.56
N ASP A 539 -31.48 58.86 8.21
CA ASP A 539 -30.92 59.80 9.19
C ASP A 539 -32.02 60.31 10.14
N LEU A 540 -31.60 60.82 11.30
CA LEU A 540 -32.49 61.39 12.31
C LEU A 540 -33.33 62.53 11.71
N ASP A 541 -34.65 62.50 11.93
CA ASP A 541 -35.63 63.48 11.43
C ASP A 541 -35.66 63.66 9.89
N LYS A 542 -35.07 62.72 9.13
CA LYS A 542 -35.10 62.72 7.66
C LYS A 542 -35.90 61.55 7.08
N TRP A 543 -36.36 61.76 5.86
CA TRP A 543 -37.05 60.77 5.02
C TRP A 543 -36.41 60.60 3.63
N ASP A 544 -35.31 61.31 3.35
CA ASP A 544 -34.58 61.16 2.09
C ASP A 544 -33.94 59.78 1.97
N ILE A 545 -33.93 59.23 0.76
CA ILE A 545 -33.29 57.93 0.49
C ILE A 545 -31.77 58.11 0.39
N ARG A 546 -31.05 57.49 1.32
CA ARG A 546 -29.57 57.46 1.32
C ARG A 546 -29.03 56.54 0.20
N PRO A 547 -27.76 56.69 -0.20
CA PRO A 547 -27.15 55.82 -1.22
C PRO A 547 -27.15 54.32 -0.85
N ASP A 548 -26.94 53.98 0.42
CA ASP A 548 -27.01 52.59 0.93
C ASP A 548 -28.45 52.07 0.94
N ALA A 549 -29.41 52.90 1.34
CA ALA A 549 -30.84 52.62 1.25
C ALA A 549 -31.31 52.40 -0.20
N ALA A 550 -30.76 53.15 -1.16
CA ALA A 550 -31.06 53.01 -2.58
C ALA A 550 -30.67 51.63 -3.13
N LEU A 551 -29.52 51.08 -2.71
CA LEU A 551 -29.08 49.74 -3.10
C LEU A 551 -30.03 48.66 -2.62
N GLU A 552 -30.59 48.78 -1.41
CA GLU A 552 -31.58 47.83 -0.89
C GLU A 552 -32.94 48.01 -1.56
N LEU A 553 -33.36 49.23 -1.87
CA LEU A 553 -34.59 49.48 -2.63
C LEU A 553 -34.52 48.98 -4.06
N ASP A 554 -33.34 49.04 -4.71
CA ASP A 554 -33.13 48.46 -6.04
C ASP A 554 -33.37 46.93 -6.02
N LYS A 555 -33.07 46.23 -4.91
CA LYS A 555 -33.41 44.81 -4.76
C LYS A 555 -34.92 44.57 -4.75
N VAL A 556 -35.69 45.48 -4.15
CA VAL A 556 -37.15 45.40 -4.11
C VAL A 556 -37.74 45.66 -5.48
N VAL A 557 -37.20 46.64 -6.22
CA VAL A 557 -37.57 46.91 -7.61
C VAL A 557 -37.39 45.63 -8.43
N GLU A 558 -36.22 45.00 -8.37
CA GLU A 558 -35.93 43.77 -9.12
C GLU A 558 -36.89 42.62 -8.76
N VAL A 559 -37.20 42.44 -7.46
CA VAL A 559 -38.22 41.45 -7.03
C VAL A 559 -39.58 41.76 -7.65
N MET A 560 -40.02 43.02 -7.65
CA MET A 560 -41.32 43.43 -8.19
C MET A 560 -41.39 43.40 -9.72
N GLU A 561 -40.25 43.58 -10.42
CA GLU A 561 -40.12 43.39 -11.87
C GLU A 561 -40.24 41.92 -12.25
N ASN A 562 -39.53 41.04 -11.53
CA ASN A 562 -39.54 39.60 -11.78
C ASN A 562 -40.85 38.93 -11.36
N ASN A 563 -41.60 39.56 -10.44
CA ASN A 563 -42.89 39.07 -9.96
C ASN A 563 -44.00 40.08 -10.30
N PRO A 564 -44.48 40.16 -11.56
CA PRO A 564 -45.37 41.23 -12.00
C PRO A 564 -46.75 41.28 -11.31
N LYS A 565 -47.13 40.20 -10.62
CA LYS A 565 -48.44 40.03 -9.97
C LYS A 565 -48.45 40.45 -8.50
N ILE A 566 -47.29 40.53 -7.84
CA ILE A 566 -47.28 40.83 -6.40
C ILE A 566 -47.59 42.30 -6.15
N ILE A 567 -48.31 42.54 -5.06
CA ILE A 567 -48.59 43.84 -4.46
C ILE A 567 -47.86 43.88 -3.12
N VAL A 568 -47.02 44.89 -2.91
CA VAL A 568 -46.16 45.01 -1.74
C VAL A 568 -46.60 46.19 -0.87
N GLU A 569 -46.63 46.03 0.45
CA GLU A 569 -46.71 47.09 1.43
C GLU A 569 -45.31 47.46 1.91
N LEU A 570 -44.98 48.75 1.87
CA LEU A 570 -43.79 49.32 2.49
C LEU A 570 -44.15 49.86 3.87
N GLY A 571 -43.89 49.08 4.91
CA GLY A 571 -44.14 49.43 6.30
C GLY A 571 -42.95 50.15 6.90
N SER A 572 -43.03 51.46 7.15
CA SER A 572 -41.94 52.19 7.80
C SER A 572 -42.19 52.40 9.29
N HIS A 573 -41.11 52.33 10.07
CA HIS A 573 -41.11 52.45 11.52
C HIS A 573 -40.17 53.57 11.98
N THR A 574 -40.44 54.12 13.15
CA THR A 574 -39.53 55.03 13.85
C THR A 574 -38.98 54.38 15.10
N ASP A 575 -37.90 54.93 15.64
CA ASP A 575 -37.59 54.68 17.05
C ASP A 575 -38.63 55.38 17.95
N CYS A 576 -38.58 55.10 19.24
CA CYS A 576 -39.61 55.55 20.17
C CYS A 576 -39.39 56.95 20.76
N ARG A 577 -38.34 57.66 20.32
CA ARG A 577 -38.11 59.05 20.75
C ARG A 577 -39.08 59.98 20.00
N GLY A 578 -39.67 60.94 20.72
CA GLY A 578 -40.60 61.92 20.15
C GLY A 578 -42.08 61.55 20.29
N ALA A 579 -42.95 62.54 20.05
CA ALA A 579 -44.40 62.38 20.24
C ALA A 579 -45.01 61.38 19.25
N LYS A 580 -46.04 60.64 19.69
CA LYS A 580 -46.73 59.61 18.89
C LYS A 580 -47.18 60.12 17.52
N ASP A 581 -47.84 61.29 17.48
CA ASP A 581 -48.34 61.88 16.23
C ASP A 581 -47.21 62.32 15.29
N TYR A 582 -46.09 62.73 15.86
CA TYR A 582 -44.90 63.10 15.09
C TYR A 582 -44.26 61.86 14.46
N ASN A 583 -44.05 60.79 15.25
CA ASN A 583 -43.50 59.53 14.76
C ASN A 583 -44.41 58.86 13.72
N GLN A 584 -45.72 58.98 13.86
CA GLN A 584 -46.69 58.52 12.86
C GLN A 584 -46.51 59.27 11.53
N ARG A 585 -46.38 60.61 11.56
CA ARG A 585 -46.12 61.40 10.35
C ARG A 585 -44.75 61.10 9.73
N LEU A 586 -43.71 60.94 10.56
CA LEU A 586 -42.35 60.68 10.11
C LEU A 586 -42.24 59.31 9.42
N SER A 587 -42.78 58.26 10.03
CA SER A 587 -42.84 56.93 9.39
C SER A 587 -43.63 56.94 8.09
N GLN A 588 -44.76 57.66 8.02
CA GLN A 588 -45.52 57.76 6.77
C GLN A 588 -44.69 58.44 5.67
N ARG A 589 -44.02 59.55 5.97
CA ARG A 589 -43.13 60.24 5.01
C ARG A 589 -41.99 59.35 4.51
N ARG A 590 -41.41 58.52 5.38
CA ARG A 590 -40.39 57.53 5.00
C ARG A 590 -40.94 56.48 4.05
N SER A 591 -42.10 55.93 4.36
CA SER A 591 -42.79 54.99 3.48
C SER A 591 -43.10 55.63 2.12
N ASP A 592 -43.67 56.84 2.11
CA ASP A 592 -43.98 57.57 0.88
C ASP A 592 -42.72 57.85 0.03
N SER A 593 -41.58 58.12 0.67
CA SER A 593 -40.30 58.38 -0.01
C SER A 593 -39.72 57.11 -0.63
N ALA A 594 -39.81 55.97 0.08
CA ALA A 594 -39.42 54.68 -0.47
C ALA A 594 -40.34 54.23 -1.61
N VAL A 595 -41.66 54.45 -1.49
CA VAL A 595 -42.62 54.22 -2.58
C VAL A 595 -42.29 55.11 -3.78
N LYS A 596 -42.02 56.40 -3.56
CA LYS A 596 -41.63 57.31 -4.64
C LYS A 596 -40.39 56.81 -5.38
N TYR A 597 -39.35 56.38 -4.65
CA TYR A 597 -38.13 55.84 -5.26
C TYR A 597 -38.42 54.61 -6.16
N ILE A 598 -39.20 53.64 -5.66
CA ILE A 598 -39.56 52.43 -6.42
C ILE A 598 -40.43 52.76 -7.64
N VAL A 599 -41.35 53.73 -7.52
CA VAL A 599 -42.18 54.20 -8.65
C VAL A 599 -41.33 54.93 -9.69
N ASP A 600 -40.39 55.78 -9.28
CA ASP A 600 -39.48 56.50 -10.17
C ASP A 600 -38.56 55.52 -10.94
N LYS A 601 -38.36 54.31 -10.41
CA LYS A 601 -37.66 53.18 -11.09
C LYS A 601 -38.54 52.36 -12.04
N GLY A 602 -39.83 52.67 -12.16
CA GLY A 602 -40.71 52.10 -13.18
C GLY A 602 -41.77 51.12 -12.67
N ILE A 603 -41.86 50.85 -11.37
CA ILE A 603 -42.92 50.00 -10.81
C ILE A 603 -44.25 50.77 -10.73
N ASN A 604 -45.34 50.14 -11.19
CA ASN A 604 -46.67 50.73 -11.11
C ASN A 604 -47.08 50.99 -9.66
N LYS A 605 -47.40 52.26 -9.34
CA LYS A 605 -47.84 52.71 -8.01
C LYS A 605 -48.99 51.89 -7.41
N ASN A 606 -49.91 51.36 -8.24
CA ASN A 606 -51.04 50.54 -7.76
C ASN A 606 -50.59 49.23 -7.10
N ARG A 607 -49.38 48.77 -7.40
CA ARG A 607 -48.78 47.55 -6.83
C ARG A 607 -48.08 47.81 -5.49
N ILE A 608 -48.12 49.04 -4.98
CA ILE A 608 -47.38 49.44 -3.80
C ILE A 608 -48.30 50.16 -2.81
N LYS A 609 -48.32 49.70 -1.56
CA LYS A 609 -49.03 50.37 -0.45
C LYS A 609 -48.03 51.00 0.50
N ALA A 610 -48.15 52.30 0.74
CA ALA A 610 -47.33 53.00 1.73
C ALA A 610 -48.03 52.98 3.10
N LYS A 611 -47.32 52.58 4.16
CA LYS A 611 -47.85 52.61 5.52
C LYS A 611 -46.79 52.99 6.56
N GLY A 612 -47.05 54.07 7.29
CA GLY A 612 -46.31 54.43 8.50
C GLY A 612 -46.89 53.75 9.73
N TYR A 613 -46.04 53.09 10.53
CA TYR A 613 -46.42 52.44 11.78
C TYR A 613 -46.03 53.23 13.04
N GLY A 614 -45.33 54.35 12.88
CA GLY A 614 -44.75 55.12 13.97
C GLY A 614 -43.84 54.24 14.84
N ALA A 615 -43.85 54.50 16.15
CA ALA A 615 -43.08 53.76 17.15
C ALA A 615 -43.86 52.60 17.79
N GLN A 616 -44.98 52.16 17.20
CA GLN A 616 -45.89 51.20 17.85
C GLN A 616 -45.35 49.75 17.84
N ASN A 617 -44.50 49.43 16.85
CA ASN A 617 -43.97 48.10 16.60
C ASN A 617 -42.43 48.13 16.58
N LEU A 618 -41.83 48.33 17.75
CA LEU A 618 -40.37 48.27 17.92
C LEU A 618 -39.89 46.82 17.72
N LEU A 619 -38.79 46.65 16.99
CA LEU A 619 -38.15 45.35 16.75
C LEU A 619 -37.29 44.94 17.96
N THR A 620 -36.69 45.92 18.65
CA THR A 620 -35.92 45.70 19.87
C THR A 620 -36.77 46.02 21.10
N ASN A 621 -36.51 45.35 22.23
CA ASN A 621 -37.14 45.65 23.53
C ASN A 621 -36.54 46.93 24.16
N CYS A 622 -36.52 48.01 23.38
CA CYS A 622 -35.92 49.29 23.74
C CYS A 622 -36.92 50.11 24.58
N PRO A 623 -36.62 50.45 25.87
CA PRO A 623 -37.47 51.27 26.73
C PRO A 623 -37.36 52.79 26.46
N CYS A 624 -36.83 53.18 25.31
CA CYS A 624 -36.59 54.55 24.82
C CYS A 624 -35.47 55.35 25.48
N ASP A 625 -35.41 55.40 26.81
CA ASP A 625 -34.46 56.27 27.50
C ASP A 625 -33.10 55.59 27.76
N GLU A 626 -33.03 54.25 27.67
CA GLU A 626 -31.82 53.45 27.99
C GLU A 626 -31.28 52.67 26.77
N CYS A 627 -31.72 53.00 25.55
CA CYS A 627 -31.31 52.25 24.36
C CYS A 627 -30.03 52.80 23.75
N THR A 628 -29.23 51.90 23.17
CA THR A 628 -28.09 52.28 22.33
C THR A 628 -28.56 52.91 21.03
N ASP A 629 -27.70 53.72 20.40
CA ASP A 629 -28.02 54.33 19.10
C ASP A 629 -28.18 53.26 18.00
N GLU A 630 -27.49 52.12 18.11
CA GLU A 630 -27.66 50.94 17.26
C GLU A 630 -29.07 50.34 17.39
N GLU A 631 -29.59 50.18 18.61
CA GLU A 631 -30.96 49.68 18.84
C GLU A 631 -32.02 50.66 18.33
N HIS A 632 -31.80 51.97 18.50
CA HIS A 632 -32.66 52.96 17.87
C HIS A 632 -32.57 52.88 16.34
N GLN A 633 -31.37 52.65 15.77
CA GLN A 633 -31.18 52.50 14.33
C GLN A 633 -31.89 51.26 13.76
N MET A 634 -31.92 50.14 14.49
CA MET A 634 -32.68 48.94 14.12
C MET A 634 -34.20 49.19 14.08
N ASN A 635 -34.71 50.07 14.94
CA ASN A 635 -36.13 50.45 14.94
C ASN A 635 -36.50 51.44 13.82
N ARG A 636 -35.55 52.23 13.32
CA ARG A 636 -35.69 53.11 12.15
C ARG A 636 -35.55 52.31 10.84
N ARG A 637 -36.54 51.46 10.54
CA ARG A 637 -36.51 50.54 9.39
C ARG A 637 -37.74 50.67 8.50
N THR A 638 -37.62 50.17 7.27
CA THR A 638 -38.74 49.89 6.38
C THR A 638 -38.77 48.39 6.08
N GLU A 639 -39.92 47.77 6.30
CA GLU A 639 -40.21 46.38 5.97
C GLU A 639 -41.03 46.29 4.69
N PHE A 640 -40.90 45.18 3.97
CA PHE A 640 -41.55 44.93 2.69
C PHE A 640 -42.40 43.68 2.80
N LYS A 641 -43.72 43.81 2.69
CA LYS A 641 -44.64 42.69 2.87
C LYS A 641 -45.51 42.48 1.64
N VAL A 642 -45.61 41.26 1.16
CA VAL A 642 -46.57 40.92 0.10
C VAL A 642 -47.97 40.94 0.68
N VAL A 643 -48.83 41.81 0.17
CA VAL A 643 -50.20 42.04 0.66
C VAL A 643 -51.28 41.68 -0.36
N GLY A 644 -50.89 41.29 -1.56
CA GLY A 644 -51.78 40.83 -2.61
C GLY A 644 -51.01 40.20 -3.76
N ILE A 645 -51.70 39.38 -4.54
CA ILE A 645 -51.23 38.80 -5.80
C ILE A 645 -52.41 38.90 -6.76
N GLU A 646 -52.25 39.67 -7.84
CA GLU A 646 -53.30 39.90 -8.86
C GLU A 646 -52.87 39.40 -10.24
#